data_AF-A0A2J6TLE5-F1
#
_entry.id   AF-A0A2J6TLE5-F1
#
_cell.length_a   1.000
_cell.length_b   1.000
_cell.length_c   1.000
_cell.angle_alpha   90.00
_cell.angle_beta   90.00
_cell.angle_gamma   90.00
#
_symmetry.space_group_name_H-M   'P 1'
#
loop_
_entity.id
_entity.type
_entity.pdbx_description
1 polymer ?
#
loop_
_entity_poly.entity_id
_entity_poly.type
_entity_poly.pdbx_seq_one_letter_code
_entity_poly.pdbx_strand_id
1 'polypeptide(L)'
;MLCGVSRDIYTSVDSVVLELIQNADDATYGYAESENCTPYLKFALLPGKVILEYNEDGFTRDDVNRICDINQSNKGENDIGEKGIGFKSVFMMASKAHIESKEYSFSFRRNNVSEPKPSRNTERSPLFLRHIKKLSIVDHEAQFSTITTSYEELEERGVLTREDGDSEPDVKHFHIFRQVFDEIPTEGKKRKNPNAEVKLAFPFTPDHKPLIERQPDVFARLPINSTGVGLHFLVHSDFSTSANREAVDEKSAGNAVLLGKIAEVFQVAAKHFSNDPCLPLRHQWMEFLPDHSISSTFWSALRVKIESALKGTLFLRSRSGRVRLISDLRYLPEMFRDSPEEKSNPLFLDLPDDEKYLHPDYEAQLQRLRTLGLKDLTPEEMVDRVERDVKSKLLSCMRTNVEDIWHTHVAMFFLFCRDNYPTEWARLQELPLIPLFPGGYHNWTSNSNADVYFTTVGNLSVPTDLNISLITADAASCPARKLLFTALRVKDAPFNLSGHNIGLESSLSHLRFLWWTHPKDYTDDSKLYRRLHVFNEKKDQLFRLSSEIFFCSDDSFGVRELFPEWLRDVIGVQEYPRHVDRGNPTELSPIFERISKDCPDRVVGLLWAHWCEYNKQISEPIRQKVSDVRVPYTTGDGTSGKLKLRLSDLPLPALKKACESFALDACYPFLTLPGEVAGRDLTGWDCLTFFGVNKELNLQFYLWILFFFKKLKGGAVQERAESCQSALKEVRCFNKGLNVFVPTSPGSFSWNAPEECLWDAPSYMRSKIPLLARYRSITDASVPTEFFQETLLIRNTTSTDLLEELEFIRRRLPLPFCLFPRHCQHTCLGITIAVPRSPKRRTYTADTTSLASQLP
;
A
#
# COMPACT_ATOMS: atom_id res chain seq x y z
N MET A 1 37.87 -27.15 -88.14
CA MET A 1 38.24 -27.92 -86.92
C MET A 1 38.26 -27.01 -85.67
N LEU A 2 37.20 -26.25 -85.40
CA LEU A 2 37.02 -25.45 -84.15
C LEU A 2 35.66 -25.75 -83.48
N CYS A 3 35.03 -26.87 -83.85
CA CYS A 3 33.66 -27.19 -83.44
C CYS A 3 33.57 -28.12 -82.22
N GLY A 4 34.69 -28.66 -81.69
CA GLY A 4 34.67 -29.73 -80.69
C GLY A 4 35.06 -29.33 -79.25
N VAL A 5 35.53 -28.11 -78.99
CA VAL A 5 35.99 -27.72 -77.64
C VAL A 5 35.10 -26.63 -77.01
N SER A 6 34.47 -25.76 -77.81
CA SER A 6 33.61 -24.70 -77.25
C SER A 6 32.18 -25.16 -76.92
N ARG A 7 31.73 -26.32 -77.43
CA ARG A 7 30.36 -26.82 -77.20
C ARG A 7 30.17 -27.59 -75.91
N ASP A 8 31.24 -28.15 -75.34
CA ASP A 8 31.14 -29.09 -74.21
C ASP A 8 31.58 -28.47 -72.87
N ILE A 9 32.02 -27.20 -72.83
CA ILE A 9 32.57 -26.56 -71.62
C ILE A 9 31.80 -25.29 -71.20
N TYR A 10 31.16 -24.58 -72.13
CA TYR A 10 30.54 -23.27 -71.85
C TYR A 10 29.10 -23.21 -72.39
N THR A 11 28.14 -23.06 -71.48
CA THR A 11 26.70 -23.15 -71.79
C THR A 11 25.95 -21.81 -71.72
N SER A 12 26.55 -20.75 -71.16
CA SER A 12 25.90 -19.45 -70.93
C SER A 12 26.68 -18.26 -71.50
N VAL A 13 25.98 -17.20 -71.93
CA VAL A 13 26.59 -15.91 -72.36
C VAL A 13 27.30 -15.22 -71.19
N ASP A 14 26.76 -15.38 -69.98
CA ASP A 14 27.31 -14.83 -68.75
C ASP A 14 28.74 -15.33 -68.45
N SER A 15 29.07 -16.56 -68.84
CA SER A 15 30.41 -17.12 -68.69
C SER A 15 31.44 -16.44 -69.60
N VAL A 16 31.04 -15.97 -70.79
CA VAL A 16 31.90 -15.24 -71.73
C VAL A 16 32.25 -13.86 -71.16
N VAL A 17 31.27 -13.18 -70.58
CA VAL A 17 31.48 -11.85 -69.97
C VAL A 17 32.46 -11.94 -68.80
N LEU A 18 32.34 -12.96 -67.94
CA LEU A 18 33.29 -13.18 -66.83
C LEU A 18 34.71 -13.40 -67.34
N GLU A 19 34.88 -14.21 -68.38
CA GLU A 19 36.20 -14.47 -68.95
C GLU A 19 36.83 -13.18 -69.52
N LEU A 20 36.02 -12.30 -70.13
CA LEU A 20 36.48 -11.00 -70.60
C LEU A 20 36.89 -10.07 -69.46
N ILE A 21 36.11 -10.03 -68.37
CA ILE A 21 36.47 -9.28 -67.16
C ILE A 21 37.77 -9.85 -66.57
N GLN A 22 37.92 -11.17 -66.51
CA GLN A 22 39.13 -11.82 -66.02
C GLN A 22 40.36 -11.45 -66.86
N ASN A 23 40.23 -11.47 -68.19
CA ASN A 23 41.33 -11.12 -69.09
C ASN A 23 41.79 -9.67 -68.88
N ALA A 24 40.86 -8.75 -68.62
CA ALA A 24 41.19 -7.37 -68.29
C ALA A 24 41.83 -7.28 -66.89
N ASP A 25 41.26 -7.93 -65.87
CA ASP A 25 41.80 -7.87 -64.50
C ASP A 25 43.17 -8.55 -64.33
N ASP A 26 43.49 -9.56 -65.15
CA ASP A 26 44.79 -10.23 -65.19
C ASP A 26 45.85 -9.44 -66.00
N ALA A 27 45.48 -8.33 -66.64
CA ALA A 27 46.40 -7.48 -67.39
C ALA A 27 47.34 -6.69 -66.47
N THR A 28 48.36 -6.07 -67.07
CA THR A 28 49.28 -5.16 -66.35
C THR A 28 48.87 -3.71 -66.58
N TYR A 29 48.92 -2.91 -65.51
CA TYR A 29 48.46 -1.53 -65.50
C TYR A 29 49.56 -0.57 -65.03
N GLY A 30 50.84 -0.90 -65.28
CA GLY A 30 51.97 -0.13 -64.77
C GLY A 30 51.97 1.32 -65.26
N TYR A 31 51.55 1.56 -66.50
CA TYR A 31 51.42 2.92 -67.05
C TYR A 31 50.29 3.70 -66.39
N ALA A 32 49.11 3.08 -66.24
CA ALA A 32 47.97 3.69 -65.59
C ALA A 32 48.29 4.06 -64.13
N GLU A 33 48.94 3.15 -63.40
CA GLU A 33 49.42 3.39 -62.03
C GLU A 33 50.44 4.54 -61.96
N SER A 34 51.39 4.61 -62.90
CA SER A 34 52.40 5.69 -62.92
C SER A 34 51.81 7.07 -63.21
N GLU A 35 50.73 7.14 -63.99
CA GLU A 35 50.01 8.37 -64.32
C GLU A 35 48.87 8.68 -63.34
N ASN A 36 48.80 7.94 -62.23
CA ASN A 36 47.74 8.06 -61.20
C ASN A 36 46.32 7.95 -61.80
N CYS A 37 46.17 7.12 -62.83
CA CYS A 37 44.91 6.80 -63.48
C CYS A 37 44.34 5.49 -62.94
N THR A 38 43.04 5.48 -62.63
CA THR A 38 42.35 4.29 -62.15
C THR A 38 42.25 3.23 -63.26
N PRO A 39 42.67 1.98 -63.02
CA PRO A 39 42.40 0.89 -63.95
C PRO A 39 40.90 0.67 -64.14
N TYR A 40 40.44 0.68 -65.39
CA TYR A 40 39.02 0.56 -65.73
C TYR A 40 38.76 -0.47 -66.82
N LEU A 41 37.52 -0.97 -66.84
CA LEU A 41 36.95 -1.78 -67.90
C LEU A 41 35.61 -1.17 -68.34
N LYS A 42 35.42 -1.02 -69.64
CA LYS A 42 34.21 -0.45 -70.24
C LYS A 42 33.65 -1.37 -71.32
N PHE A 43 32.38 -1.70 -71.19
CA PHE A 43 31.57 -2.34 -72.23
C PHE A 43 30.70 -1.26 -72.88
N ALA A 44 30.86 -1.04 -74.19
CA ALA A 44 29.92 -0.22 -74.96
C ALA A 44 29.10 -1.13 -75.88
N LEU A 45 27.78 -1.15 -75.69
CA LEU A 45 26.82 -1.91 -76.47
C LEU A 45 26.31 -1.00 -77.60
N LEU A 46 26.58 -1.37 -78.84
CA LEU A 46 26.09 -0.69 -80.04
C LEU A 46 25.28 -1.67 -80.90
N PRO A 47 24.39 -1.17 -81.77
CA PRO A 47 23.70 -1.99 -82.78
C PRO A 47 24.63 -2.98 -83.49
N GLY A 48 24.52 -4.27 -83.14
CA GLY A 48 25.28 -5.36 -83.72
C GLY A 48 26.78 -5.42 -83.36
N LYS A 49 27.25 -4.65 -82.36
CA LYS A 49 28.67 -4.61 -81.94
C LYS A 49 28.79 -4.36 -80.44
N VAL A 50 29.64 -5.14 -79.77
CA VAL A 50 30.10 -4.84 -78.41
C VAL A 50 31.56 -4.38 -78.48
N ILE A 51 31.88 -3.25 -77.85
CA ILE A 51 33.24 -2.75 -77.69
C ILE A 51 33.66 -2.98 -76.24
N LEU A 52 34.80 -3.63 -76.05
CA LEU A 52 35.47 -3.78 -74.76
C LEU A 52 36.70 -2.87 -74.76
N GLU A 53 36.80 -1.98 -73.78
CA GLU A 53 37.88 -0.99 -73.66
C GLU A 53 38.43 -1.02 -72.23
N TYR A 54 39.75 -1.09 -72.07
CA TYR A 54 40.45 -1.01 -70.79
C TYR A 54 41.86 -0.46 -70.99
N ASN A 55 42.36 0.26 -69.99
CA ASN A 55 43.62 1.02 -70.04
C ASN A 55 44.85 0.21 -69.57
N GLU A 56 44.96 -1.04 -70.03
CA GLU A 56 46.16 -1.86 -69.76
C GLU A 56 47.41 -1.31 -70.46
N ASP A 57 48.58 -1.85 -70.10
CA ASP A 57 49.86 -1.55 -70.75
C ASP A 57 49.90 -2.02 -72.21
N GLY A 58 48.93 -2.83 -72.67
CA GLY A 58 48.79 -3.29 -74.05
C GLY A 58 49.65 -4.51 -74.41
N PHE A 59 49.36 -5.09 -75.57
CA PHE A 59 49.90 -6.39 -75.99
C PHE A 59 51.40 -6.31 -76.26
N THR A 60 52.11 -7.32 -75.78
CA THR A 60 53.47 -7.63 -76.24
C THR A 60 53.43 -8.53 -77.47
N ARG A 61 54.57 -8.67 -78.15
CA ARG A 61 54.72 -9.63 -79.26
C ARG A 61 54.38 -11.06 -78.84
N ASP A 62 54.70 -11.44 -77.60
CA ASP A 62 54.40 -12.76 -77.06
C ASP A 62 52.90 -12.94 -76.84
N ASP A 63 52.17 -11.90 -76.44
CA ASP A 63 50.71 -11.94 -76.31
C ASP A 63 50.03 -12.15 -77.67
N VAL A 64 50.51 -11.45 -78.70
CA VAL A 64 50.02 -11.62 -80.08
C VAL A 64 50.29 -13.05 -80.60
N ASN A 65 51.46 -13.60 -80.31
CA ASN A 65 51.77 -14.99 -80.68
C ASN A 65 50.85 -15.97 -79.94
N ARG A 66 50.67 -15.79 -78.61
CA ARG A 66 49.84 -16.65 -77.77
C ARG A 66 48.36 -16.63 -78.16
N ILE A 67 47.81 -15.47 -78.53
CA ILE A 67 46.40 -15.35 -78.94
C ILE A 67 46.16 -15.86 -80.37
N CYS A 68 47.19 -15.87 -81.23
CA CYS A 68 47.11 -16.36 -82.61
C CYS A 68 47.44 -17.86 -82.76
N ASP A 69 48.16 -18.47 -81.82
CA ASP A 69 48.57 -19.88 -81.92
C ASP A 69 47.41 -20.86 -81.69
N ILE A 70 47.20 -21.74 -82.68
CA ILE A 70 46.07 -22.68 -82.71
C ILE A 70 46.40 -24.01 -81.99
N ASN A 71 47.68 -24.37 -81.82
CA ASN A 71 48.10 -25.76 -81.54
C ASN A 71 49.22 -25.98 -80.49
N GLN A 72 49.58 -25.03 -79.63
CA GLN A 72 50.51 -25.33 -78.52
C GLN A 72 49.81 -25.42 -77.18
N SER A 73 49.28 -26.61 -76.89
CA SER A 73 49.16 -27.14 -75.53
C SER A 73 50.50 -27.76 -75.09
N ASN A 74 51.61 -27.03 -75.21
CA ASN A 74 52.89 -27.50 -74.69
C ASN A 74 53.09 -26.97 -73.28
N LYS A 75 52.93 -27.90 -72.34
CA LYS A 75 53.27 -27.82 -70.92
C LYS A 75 54.68 -27.22 -70.73
N GLY A 76 54.72 -26.04 -70.12
CA GLY A 76 55.80 -25.63 -69.21
C GLY A 76 55.19 -25.51 -67.82
N GLU A 77 55.77 -26.17 -66.81
CA GLU A 77 55.23 -26.31 -65.45
C GLU A 77 55.03 -24.99 -64.67
N ASN A 78 55.31 -23.82 -65.25
CA ASN A 78 55.31 -22.54 -64.54
C ASN A 78 54.49 -21.38 -65.15
N ASP A 79 53.76 -21.54 -66.25
CA ASP A 79 52.93 -20.46 -66.80
C ASP A 79 51.43 -20.65 -66.46
N ILE A 80 50.78 -19.63 -65.89
CA ILE A 80 49.30 -19.58 -65.76
C ILE A 80 48.81 -18.37 -66.54
N GLY A 81 47.77 -18.62 -67.33
CA GLY A 81 47.10 -17.68 -68.21
C GLY A 81 46.93 -18.36 -69.57
N GLU A 82 45.87 -19.14 -69.76
CA GLU A 82 45.48 -19.61 -71.09
C GLU A 82 44.96 -18.41 -71.90
N LYS A 83 45.87 -17.52 -72.34
CA LYS A 83 45.59 -16.44 -73.30
C LYS A 83 45.06 -16.96 -74.66
N GLY A 84 44.93 -18.28 -74.82
CA GLY A 84 44.40 -18.93 -76.01
C GLY A 84 43.07 -19.70 -75.86
N ILE A 85 42.55 -19.97 -74.65
CA ILE A 85 41.25 -20.67 -74.49
C ILE A 85 40.16 -19.69 -74.04
N GLY A 86 40.48 -18.79 -73.11
CA GLY A 86 39.55 -17.77 -72.62
C GLY A 86 39.05 -16.83 -73.71
N PHE A 87 39.96 -16.27 -74.52
CA PHE A 87 39.61 -15.41 -75.66
C PHE A 87 38.71 -16.11 -76.69
N LYS A 88 38.84 -17.43 -76.90
CA LYS A 88 38.04 -18.15 -77.91
C LYS A 88 36.54 -18.20 -77.56
N SER A 89 36.19 -17.98 -76.29
CA SER A 89 34.79 -17.91 -75.82
C SER A 89 34.01 -16.75 -76.45
N VAL A 90 34.69 -15.67 -76.91
CA VAL A 90 34.02 -14.53 -77.59
C VAL A 90 33.28 -14.96 -78.86
N PHE A 91 33.72 -16.04 -79.51
CA PHE A 91 33.03 -16.58 -80.68
C PHE A 91 31.78 -17.40 -80.36
N MET A 92 31.38 -17.46 -79.08
CA MET A 92 30.02 -17.85 -78.72
C MET A 92 29.04 -16.69 -78.94
N MET A 93 29.49 -15.43 -78.85
CA MET A 93 28.64 -14.24 -78.98
C MET A 93 28.91 -13.41 -80.24
N ALA A 94 30.06 -13.56 -80.91
CA ALA A 94 30.44 -12.74 -82.06
C ALA A 94 30.95 -13.57 -83.26
N SER A 95 30.62 -13.13 -84.48
CA SER A 95 31.15 -13.70 -85.73
C SER A 95 32.54 -13.17 -86.09
N LYS A 96 32.89 -11.99 -85.56
CA LYS A 96 34.18 -11.32 -85.74
C LYS A 96 34.63 -10.72 -84.40
N ALA A 97 35.88 -10.98 -84.01
CA ALA A 97 36.54 -10.28 -82.91
C ALA A 97 37.65 -9.41 -83.49
N HIS A 98 37.64 -8.11 -83.18
CA HIS A 98 38.64 -7.13 -83.61
C HIS A 98 39.39 -6.64 -82.38
N ILE A 99 40.73 -6.66 -82.44
CA ILE A 99 41.62 -6.29 -81.34
C ILE A 99 42.48 -5.12 -81.79
N GLU A 100 42.52 -4.07 -80.97
CA GLU A 100 43.42 -2.94 -81.11
C GLU A 100 44.18 -2.78 -79.80
N SER A 101 45.51 -2.86 -79.85
CA SER A 101 46.37 -2.72 -78.68
C SER A 101 47.72 -2.16 -79.10
N LYS A 102 48.02 -0.93 -78.67
CA LYS A 102 49.20 -0.15 -79.11
C LYS A 102 49.34 -0.13 -80.64
N GLU A 103 50.38 -0.77 -81.16
CA GLU A 103 50.74 -0.85 -82.59
C GLU A 103 50.10 -2.04 -83.31
N TYR A 104 49.38 -2.91 -82.60
CA TYR A 104 48.71 -4.08 -83.16
C TYR A 104 47.22 -3.78 -83.44
N SER A 105 46.78 -4.06 -84.67
CA SER A 105 45.37 -4.05 -85.07
C SER A 105 45.08 -5.25 -85.98
N PHE A 106 44.28 -6.19 -85.50
CA PHE A 106 43.98 -7.43 -86.22
C PHE A 106 42.60 -7.97 -85.86
N SER A 107 42.06 -8.87 -86.71
CA SER A 107 40.75 -9.47 -86.46
C SER A 107 40.70 -10.95 -86.79
N PHE A 108 39.89 -11.66 -86.03
CA PHE A 108 39.58 -13.07 -86.21
C PHE A 108 38.11 -13.21 -86.64
N ARG A 109 37.81 -14.20 -87.48
CA ARG A 109 36.45 -14.46 -87.99
C ARG A 109 36.06 -15.93 -87.82
N ARG A 110 34.78 -16.18 -87.52
CA ARG A 110 34.18 -17.51 -87.46
C ARG A 110 33.00 -17.60 -88.43
N ASN A 111 33.00 -18.64 -89.28
CA ASN A 111 32.05 -18.77 -90.38
C ASN A 111 30.65 -19.32 -89.98
N ASN A 112 30.43 -19.74 -88.73
CA ASN A 112 29.13 -20.20 -88.23
C ASN A 112 28.97 -19.76 -86.77
N VAL A 113 27.96 -18.93 -86.49
CA VAL A 113 27.55 -18.51 -85.14
C VAL A 113 26.13 -19.03 -84.90
N SER A 114 25.91 -19.69 -83.78
CA SER A 114 24.57 -19.94 -83.24
C SER A 114 24.19 -18.74 -82.39
N GLU A 115 23.05 -18.10 -82.68
CA GLU A 115 22.56 -16.94 -81.92
C GLU A 115 22.34 -17.30 -80.44
N PRO A 116 23.05 -16.66 -79.50
CA PRO A 116 22.71 -16.73 -78.09
C PRO A 116 21.64 -15.67 -77.78
N LYS A 117 20.68 -16.01 -76.93
CA LYS A 117 19.79 -15.02 -76.33
C LYS A 117 20.54 -14.30 -75.19
N PRO A 118 20.63 -12.96 -75.20
CA PRO A 118 21.23 -12.23 -74.09
C PRO A 118 20.34 -12.37 -72.83
N SER A 119 20.94 -12.80 -71.73
CA SER A 119 20.38 -12.68 -70.39
C SER A 119 20.49 -11.22 -69.95
N ARG A 120 19.33 -10.55 -69.82
CA ARG A 120 19.23 -9.28 -69.10
C ARG A 120 19.33 -9.55 -67.60
N ASN A 121 20.54 -9.66 -67.09
CA ASN A 121 20.91 -9.35 -65.70
C ASN A 121 22.37 -9.75 -65.47
N THR A 122 23.30 -8.82 -65.70
CA THR A 122 24.67 -8.92 -65.19
C THR A 122 24.99 -7.68 -64.37
N GLU A 123 24.17 -7.42 -63.35
CA GLU A 123 24.61 -6.58 -62.24
C GLU A 123 25.69 -7.38 -61.49
N ARG A 124 26.96 -7.13 -61.81
CA ARG A 124 28.09 -7.83 -61.19
C ARG A 124 29.07 -6.83 -60.60
N SER A 125 29.41 -7.06 -59.34
CA SER A 125 30.23 -6.15 -58.56
C SER A 125 31.72 -6.31 -58.87
N PRO A 126 32.49 -5.21 -59.08
CA PRO A 126 33.94 -5.24 -59.16
C PRO A 126 34.63 -5.45 -57.79
N LEU A 127 33.85 -5.68 -56.71
CA LEU A 127 34.40 -5.92 -55.39
C LEU A 127 35.38 -7.10 -55.41
N PHE A 128 36.55 -6.92 -54.80
CA PHE A 128 37.64 -7.90 -54.74
C PHE A 128 38.34 -8.24 -56.07
N LEU A 129 38.08 -7.51 -57.16
CA LEU A 129 38.95 -7.56 -58.35
C LEU A 129 40.35 -7.03 -58.02
N ARG A 130 41.36 -7.60 -58.67
CA ARG A 130 42.76 -7.35 -58.35
C ARG A 130 43.19 -5.96 -58.80
N HIS A 131 43.03 -5.67 -60.09
CA HIS A 131 43.52 -4.46 -60.74
C HIS A 131 42.37 -3.53 -61.13
N ILE A 132 41.30 -4.04 -61.74
CA ILE A 132 40.15 -3.23 -62.17
C ILE A 132 39.43 -2.64 -60.94
N LYS A 133 39.32 -1.31 -60.91
CA LYS A 133 38.59 -0.58 -59.85
C LYS A 133 37.33 0.12 -60.37
N LYS A 134 37.19 0.26 -61.69
CA LYS A 134 36.02 0.87 -62.32
C LYS A 134 35.51 -0.01 -63.46
N LEU A 135 34.25 -0.45 -63.37
CA LEU A 135 33.54 -1.17 -64.43
C LEU A 135 32.42 -0.28 -64.95
N SER A 136 32.31 -0.11 -66.27
CA SER A 136 31.25 0.69 -66.89
C SER A 136 30.58 -0.05 -68.04
N ILE A 137 29.27 0.08 -68.13
CA ILE A 137 28.44 -0.44 -69.21
C ILE A 137 27.69 0.74 -69.81
N VAL A 138 27.89 0.98 -71.10
CA VAL A 138 27.22 2.04 -71.86
C VAL A 138 26.34 1.38 -72.91
N ASP A 139 25.03 1.52 -72.79
CA ASP A 139 24.07 0.98 -73.74
C ASP A 139 23.61 2.08 -74.73
N HIS A 140 24.18 2.04 -75.94
CA HIS A 140 23.79 2.95 -77.02
C HIS A 140 22.49 2.53 -77.72
N GLU A 141 21.98 1.31 -77.49
CA GLU A 141 20.68 0.85 -78.00
C GLU A 141 19.53 1.34 -77.10
N ALA A 142 19.75 1.42 -75.79
CA ALA A 142 18.75 1.82 -74.79
C ALA A 142 18.90 3.29 -74.33
N GLN A 143 18.91 4.26 -75.26
CA GLN A 143 18.95 5.70 -74.98
C GLN A 143 20.22 6.21 -74.24
N PHE A 144 21.39 5.60 -74.47
CA PHE A 144 22.65 5.98 -73.82
C PHE A 144 22.66 5.80 -72.30
N SER A 145 21.91 4.82 -71.77
CA SER A 145 22.02 4.49 -70.35
C SER A 145 23.45 4.03 -70.04
N THR A 146 24.03 4.64 -69.00
CA THR A 146 25.38 4.32 -68.55
C THR A 146 25.32 3.89 -67.10
N ILE A 147 25.70 2.65 -66.84
CA ILE A 147 25.87 2.13 -65.49
C ILE A 147 27.36 2.06 -65.22
N THR A 148 27.83 2.79 -64.23
CA THR A 148 29.21 2.73 -63.77
C THR A 148 29.22 2.17 -62.35
N THR A 149 30.08 1.19 -62.09
CA THR A 149 30.36 0.69 -60.76
C THR A 149 31.83 0.86 -60.45
N SER A 150 32.16 1.64 -59.43
CA SER A 150 33.52 1.84 -58.95
C SER A 150 33.70 1.28 -57.54
N TYR A 151 34.92 0.84 -57.27
CA TYR A 151 35.31 0.30 -55.97
C TYR A 151 36.62 0.92 -55.50
N GLU A 152 36.59 1.46 -54.28
CA GLU A 152 37.77 1.97 -53.59
C GLU A 152 37.96 1.20 -52.28
N GLU A 153 39.17 0.68 -52.06
CA GLU A 153 39.58 -0.03 -50.84
C GLU A 153 40.62 0.83 -50.12
N LEU A 154 40.30 1.27 -48.91
CA LEU A 154 41.18 2.03 -48.02
C LEU A 154 41.32 1.25 -46.72
N GLU A 155 42.47 0.59 -46.56
CA GLU A 155 42.79 -0.25 -45.40
C GLU A 155 41.71 -1.32 -45.11
N GLU A 156 40.86 -1.09 -44.11
CA GLU A 156 39.79 -2.00 -43.66
C GLU A 156 38.38 -1.53 -44.11
N ARG A 157 38.30 -0.54 -45.01
CA ARG A 157 37.04 -0.02 -45.54
C ARG A 157 36.99 -0.13 -47.06
N GLY A 158 35.82 -0.54 -47.55
CA GLY A 158 35.49 -0.54 -48.97
C GLY A 158 34.31 0.38 -49.25
N VAL A 159 34.37 1.10 -50.37
CA VAL A 159 33.23 1.86 -50.89
C VAL A 159 32.93 1.38 -52.30
N LEU A 160 31.70 0.90 -52.50
CA LEU A 160 31.18 0.53 -53.81
C LEU A 160 30.17 1.60 -54.22
N THR A 161 30.44 2.28 -55.33
CA THR A 161 29.57 3.32 -55.86
C THR A 161 28.99 2.85 -57.18
N ARG A 162 27.67 2.89 -57.31
CA ARG A 162 26.94 2.60 -58.55
C ARG A 162 26.23 3.85 -59.02
N GLU A 163 26.60 4.31 -60.20
CA GLU A 163 26.00 5.44 -60.92
C GLU A 163 25.17 4.91 -62.08
N ASP A 164 23.92 5.36 -62.22
CA ASP A 164 23.02 4.99 -63.33
C ASP A 164 22.47 6.27 -64.00
N GLY A 165 23.17 6.72 -65.05
CA GLY A 165 22.86 7.97 -65.75
C GLY A 165 22.86 9.19 -64.83
N ASP A 166 21.76 9.95 -64.85
CA ASP A 166 21.57 11.16 -64.02
C ASP A 166 20.95 10.86 -62.64
N SER A 167 20.80 9.59 -62.26
CA SER A 167 20.24 9.20 -60.96
C SER A 167 21.24 9.46 -59.83
N GLU A 168 20.74 9.63 -58.59
CA GLU A 168 21.63 9.68 -57.43
C GLU A 168 22.45 8.38 -57.32
N PRO A 169 23.76 8.47 -57.03
CA PRO A 169 24.61 7.30 -56.92
C PRO A 169 24.20 6.44 -55.72
N ASP A 170 24.05 5.13 -55.95
CA ASP A 170 23.88 4.13 -54.89
C ASP A 170 25.27 3.79 -54.32
N VAL A 171 25.51 4.18 -53.06
CA VAL A 171 26.80 4.00 -52.39
C VAL A 171 26.65 3.00 -51.26
N LYS A 172 27.42 1.92 -51.32
CA LYS A 172 27.51 0.89 -50.29
C LYS A 172 28.87 0.92 -49.62
N HIS A 173 28.86 0.95 -48.28
CA HIS A 173 30.07 0.90 -47.48
C HIS A 173 30.28 -0.50 -46.89
N PHE A 174 31.53 -0.93 -46.79
CA PHE A 174 31.91 -2.26 -46.31
C PHE A 174 33.07 -2.20 -45.31
N HIS A 175 32.96 -2.95 -44.22
CA HIS A 175 34.10 -3.24 -43.33
C HIS A 175 34.75 -4.52 -43.82
N ILE A 176 36.03 -4.46 -44.14
CA ILE A 176 36.77 -5.53 -44.81
C ILE A 176 37.78 -6.15 -43.86
N PHE A 177 37.68 -7.46 -43.66
CA PHE A 177 38.64 -8.24 -42.90
C PHE A 177 39.35 -9.20 -43.81
N ARG A 178 40.69 -9.20 -43.73
CA ARG A 178 41.57 -9.96 -44.60
C ARG A 178 42.54 -10.80 -43.78
N GLN A 179 42.65 -12.09 -44.10
CA GLN A 179 43.71 -12.96 -43.59
C GLN A 179 44.23 -13.90 -44.67
N VAL A 180 45.50 -14.26 -44.58
CA VAL A 180 46.16 -15.21 -45.48
C VAL A 180 46.55 -16.43 -44.65
N PHE A 181 46.21 -17.62 -45.14
CA PHE A 181 46.45 -18.89 -44.47
C PHE A 181 47.39 -19.77 -45.30
N ASP A 182 48.38 -20.36 -44.67
CA ASP A 182 49.30 -21.29 -45.31
C ASP A 182 48.69 -22.71 -45.38
N GLU A 183 49.09 -23.50 -46.38
CA GLU A 183 48.88 -24.95 -46.46
C GLU A 183 47.42 -25.46 -46.55
N ILE A 184 46.58 -24.90 -47.45
CA ILE A 184 45.25 -25.47 -47.70
C ILE A 184 45.34 -26.76 -48.55
N PRO A 185 44.79 -27.90 -48.09
CA PRO A 185 44.81 -29.17 -48.84
C PRO A 185 44.19 -29.02 -50.23
N THR A 186 44.87 -29.53 -51.26
CA THR A 186 44.33 -29.59 -52.63
C THR A 186 44.28 -31.03 -53.13
N GLU A 187 43.14 -31.44 -53.67
CA GLU A 187 43.05 -32.70 -54.40
C GLU A 187 43.51 -32.52 -55.86
N GLY A 188 44.44 -33.37 -56.30
CA GLY A 188 44.78 -33.60 -57.71
C GLY A 188 45.71 -32.58 -58.40
N LYS A 189 45.63 -31.28 -58.10
CA LYS A 189 46.54 -30.25 -58.65
C LYS A 189 47.09 -29.38 -57.52
N LYS A 190 48.42 -29.30 -57.39
CA LYS A 190 49.07 -28.32 -56.48
C LYS A 190 48.50 -26.93 -56.77
N ARG A 191 47.93 -26.24 -55.77
CA ARG A 191 47.69 -24.79 -55.88
C ARG A 191 49.04 -24.13 -56.18
N LYS A 192 49.09 -23.21 -57.16
CA LYS A 192 50.33 -22.47 -57.47
C LYS A 192 50.81 -21.64 -56.29
N ASN A 193 49.89 -21.22 -55.43
CA ASN A 193 50.17 -20.59 -54.17
C ASN A 193 49.77 -21.56 -53.04
N PRO A 194 50.68 -21.93 -52.13
CA PRO A 194 50.32 -22.72 -50.95
C PRO A 194 49.38 -21.94 -50.01
N ASN A 195 49.35 -20.62 -50.18
CA ASN A 195 48.61 -19.69 -49.36
C ASN A 195 47.25 -19.43 -49.95
N ALA A 196 46.23 -19.38 -49.10
CA ALA A 196 44.89 -18.98 -49.47
C ALA A 196 44.50 -17.69 -48.75
N GLU A 197 44.03 -16.73 -49.51
CA GLU A 197 43.49 -15.49 -48.99
C GLU A 197 42.01 -15.66 -48.64
N VAL A 198 41.59 -15.13 -47.50
CA VAL A 198 40.18 -15.00 -47.11
C VAL A 198 39.90 -13.53 -46.83
N LYS A 199 38.97 -12.95 -47.57
CA LYS A 199 38.44 -11.62 -47.35
C LYS A 199 36.94 -11.68 -47.07
N LEU A 200 36.50 -11.01 -46.01
CA LEU A 200 35.10 -10.83 -45.66
C LEU A 200 34.74 -9.35 -45.71
N ALA A 201 33.65 -9.00 -46.38
CA ALA A 201 33.14 -7.63 -46.43
C ALA A 201 31.73 -7.55 -45.82
N PHE A 202 31.61 -6.76 -44.76
CA PHE A 202 30.37 -6.55 -44.01
C PHE A 202 29.73 -5.22 -44.41
N PRO A 203 28.57 -5.23 -45.07
CA PRO A 203 27.92 -4.01 -45.56
C PRO A 203 27.32 -3.19 -44.42
N PHE A 204 27.46 -1.87 -44.49
CA PHE A 204 26.93 -0.94 -43.49
C PHE A 204 26.43 0.37 -44.11
N THR A 205 25.53 1.03 -43.41
CA THR A 205 25.00 2.35 -43.77
C THR A 205 25.99 3.46 -43.40
N PRO A 206 25.91 4.68 -43.98
CA PRO A 206 26.82 5.78 -43.60
C PRO A 206 26.84 6.11 -42.09
N ASP A 207 25.77 5.82 -41.35
CA ASP A 207 25.68 5.93 -39.88
C ASP A 207 26.19 4.68 -39.13
N HIS A 208 26.95 3.81 -39.81
CA HIS A 208 27.58 2.60 -39.26
C HIS A 208 26.61 1.58 -38.66
N LYS A 209 25.40 1.44 -39.21
CA LYS A 209 24.48 0.34 -38.89
C LYS A 209 24.66 -0.82 -39.87
N PRO A 210 24.42 -2.08 -39.45
CA PRO A 210 24.59 -3.21 -40.34
C PRO A 210 23.51 -3.20 -41.42
N LEU A 211 23.90 -3.37 -42.69
CA LEU A 211 22.96 -3.47 -43.80
C LEU A 211 22.66 -4.95 -44.07
N ILE A 212 21.54 -5.44 -43.52
CA ILE A 212 21.18 -6.86 -43.60
C ILE A 212 20.40 -7.14 -44.89
N GLU A 213 21.13 -7.26 -45.99
CA GLU A 213 20.63 -7.72 -47.28
C GLU A 213 21.27 -9.07 -47.64
N ARG A 214 20.59 -9.90 -48.43
CA ARG A 214 21.19 -11.14 -48.93
C ARG A 214 22.19 -10.80 -50.04
N GLN A 215 23.43 -11.22 -49.84
CA GLN A 215 24.48 -10.99 -50.79
C GLN A 215 24.39 -12.01 -51.94
N PRO A 216 24.39 -11.56 -53.21
CA PRO A 216 24.13 -12.43 -54.36
C PRO A 216 25.34 -13.31 -54.74
N ASP A 217 26.54 -12.88 -54.37
CA ASP A 217 27.79 -13.42 -54.91
C ASP A 217 28.75 -13.92 -53.82
N VAL A 218 29.46 -15.00 -54.16
CA VAL A 218 30.69 -15.45 -53.49
C VAL A 218 31.82 -15.32 -54.50
N PHE A 219 32.99 -14.87 -54.07
CA PHE A 219 34.09 -14.57 -54.98
C PHE A 219 35.18 -15.63 -54.91
N ALA A 220 35.59 -16.13 -56.07
CA ALA A 220 36.86 -16.82 -56.26
C ALA A 220 37.58 -16.17 -57.44
N ARG A 221 38.28 -15.06 -57.15
CA ARG A 221 38.74 -14.03 -58.10
C ARG A 221 37.61 -13.25 -58.77
N LEU A 222 36.62 -13.94 -59.33
CA LEU A 222 35.42 -13.34 -59.91
C LEU A 222 34.16 -13.68 -59.10
N PRO A 223 33.09 -12.88 -59.22
CA PRO A 223 31.78 -13.21 -58.68
C PRO A 223 31.28 -14.53 -59.27
N ILE A 224 30.97 -15.48 -58.40
CA ILE A 224 30.34 -16.75 -58.72
C ILE A 224 28.90 -16.67 -58.26
N ASN A 225 27.97 -17.00 -59.17
CA ASN A 225 26.55 -16.99 -58.85
C ASN A 225 26.28 -17.94 -57.66
N SER A 226 25.87 -17.35 -56.55
CA SER A 226 25.65 -18.07 -55.30
C SER A 226 24.18 -18.02 -54.89
N THR A 227 23.27 -17.89 -55.86
CA THR A 227 21.81 -17.92 -55.64
C THR A 227 21.43 -19.12 -54.75
N GLY A 228 21.02 -18.82 -53.50
CA GLY A 228 20.67 -19.82 -52.49
C GLY A 228 21.64 -19.96 -51.30
N VAL A 229 22.80 -19.28 -51.30
CA VAL A 229 23.75 -19.30 -50.18
C VAL A 229 23.25 -18.50 -48.98
N GLY A 230 22.56 -17.38 -49.19
CA GLY A 230 21.80 -16.68 -48.15
C GLY A 230 22.62 -15.96 -47.08
N LEU A 231 23.88 -15.62 -47.36
CA LEU A 231 24.73 -14.85 -46.44
C LEU A 231 24.43 -13.34 -46.50
N HIS A 232 24.67 -12.65 -45.39
CA HIS A 232 24.50 -11.19 -45.27
C HIS A 232 25.80 -10.39 -45.40
N PHE A 233 26.89 -11.08 -45.72
CA PHE A 233 28.22 -10.52 -45.93
C PHE A 233 28.87 -11.20 -47.14
N LEU A 234 29.79 -10.51 -47.79
CA LEU A 234 30.46 -11.02 -48.99
C LEU A 234 31.70 -11.81 -48.57
N VAL A 235 31.93 -12.92 -49.27
CA VAL A 235 33.05 -13.83 -49.02
C VAL A 235 33.91 -13.91 -50.27
N HIS A 236 35.20 -13.64 -50.13
CA HIS A 236 36.18 -13.87 -51.18
C HIS A 236 37.28 -14.81 -50.68
N SER A 237 37.52 -15.88 -51.44
CA SER A 237 38.65 -16.78 -51.21
C SER A 237 38.99 -17.61 -52.45
N ASP A 238 40.10 -18.34 -52.39
CA ASP A 238 40.55 -19.26 -53.45
C ASP A 238 39.72 -20.56 -53.49
N PHE A 239 38.41 -20.43 -53.66
CA PHE A 239 37.53 -21.59 -53.80
C PHE A 239 37.81 -22.36 -55.09
N SER A 240 37.82 -23.69 -54.99
CA SER A 240 37.69 -24.55 -56.17
C SER A 240 36.27 -24.44 -56.71
N THR A 241 36.13 -24.31 -58.03
CA THR A 241 34.84 -24.15 -58.70
C THR A 241 34.46 -25.39 -59.51
N SER A 242 33.17 -25.50 -59.83
CA SER A 242 32.65 -26.53 -60.75
C SER A 242 33.29 -26.44 -62.14
N ALA A 243 33.13 -27.48 -62.97
CA ALA A 243 33.76 -27.54 -64.30
C ALA A 243 33.42 -26.35 -65.22
N ASN A 244 32.20 -25.81 -65.10
CA ASN A 244 31.73 -24.61 -65.81
C ASN A 244 32.09 -23.28 -65.10
N ARG A 245 32.75 -23.32 -63.94
CA ARG A 245 33.13 -22.17 -63.09
C ARG A 245 31.97 -21.29 -62.61
N GLU A 246 30.74 -21.77 -62.69
CA GLU A 246 29.55 -21.00 -62.31
C GLU A 246 29.12 -21.21 -60.85
N ALA A 247 29.71 -22.19 -60.14
CA ALA A 247 29.42 -22.47 -58.73
C ALA A 247 30.68 -22.92 -57.96
N VAL A 248 30.65 -22.79 -56.64
CA VAL A 248 31.67 -23.38 -55.74
C VAL A 248 31.53 -24.90 -55.77
N ASP A 249 32.66 -25.61 -55.86
CA ASP A 249 32.67 -27.07 -55.74
C ASP A 249 32.45 -27.49 -54.28
N GLU A 250 31.19 -27.74 -53.92
CA GLU A 250 30.78 -28.14 -52.58
C GLU A 250 31.32 -29.51 -52.14
N LYS A 251 31.85 -30.33 -53.08
CA LYS A 251 32.43 -31.65 -52.78
C LYS A 251 33.93 -31.58 -52.48
N SER A 252 34.57 -30.44 -52.75
CA SER A 252 36.00 -30.27 -52.54
C SER A 252 36.35 -30.26 -51.04
N ALA A 253 37.24 -31.17 -50.62
CA ALA A 253 37.77 -31.19 -49.26
C ALA A 253 38.51 -29.88 -48.90
N GLY A 254 39.20 -29.27 -49.87
CA GLY A 254 39.87 -27.98 -49.69
C GLY A 254 38.88 -26.84 -49.42
N ASN A 255 37.75 -26.83 -50.10
CA ASN A 255 36.68 -25.85 -49.84
C ASN A 255 36.04 -26.06 -48.45
N ALA A 256 35.90 -27.31 -48.00
CA ALA A 256 35.41 -27.60 -46.66
C ALA A 256 36.37 -27.11 -45.55
N VAL A 257 37.68 -27.14 -45.81
CA VAL A 257 38.71 -26.54 -44.93
C VAL A 257 38.61 -25.01 -44.96
N LEU A 258 38.42 -24.41 -46.14
CA LEU A 258 38.23 -22.97 -46.30
C LEU A 258 37.06 -22.42 -45.48
N LEU A 259 35.95 -23.17 -45.33
CA LEU A 259 34.87 -22.76 -44.43
C LEU A 259 35.31 -22.59 -42.97
N GLY A 260 36.29 -23.38 -42.51
CA GLY A 260 36.90 -23.20 -41.19
C GLY A 260 37.68 -21.90 -41.10
N LYS A 261 38.45 -21.57 -42.15
CA LYS A 261 39.21 -20.32 -42.25
C LYS A 261 38.31 -19.09 -42.34
N ILE A 262 37.21 -19.19 -43.06
CA ILE A 262 36.17 -18.14 -43.09
C ILE A 262 35.59 -17.91 -41.70
N ALA A 263 35.31 -18.97 -40.94
CA ALA A 263 34.85 -18.84 -39.56
C ALA A 263 35.89 -18.17 -38.64
N GLU A 264 37.18 -18.47 -38.82
CA GLU A 264 38.29 -17.80 -38.11
C GLU A 264 38.33 -16.30 -38.43
N VAL A 265 38.21 -15.89 -39.70
CA VAL A 265 38.17 -14.46 -40.07
C VAL A 265 36.89 -13.78 -39.55
N PHE A 266 35.75 -14.46 -39.58
CA PHE A 266 34.50 -13.94 -39.03
C PHE A 266 34.62 -13.72 -37.51
N GLN A 267 35.26 -14.63 -36.78
CA GLN A 267 35.54 -14.48 -35.35
C GLN A 267 36.39 -13.25 -35.06
N VAL A 268 37.40 -12.98 -35.89
CA VAL A 268 38.23 -11.76 -35.80
C VAL A 268 37.39 -10.51 -36.03
N ALA A 269 36.54 -10.49 -37.05
CA ALA A 269 35.63 -9.39 -37.32
C ALA A 269 34.66 -9.13 -36.16
N ALA A 270 34.01 -10.18 -35.64
CA ALA A 270 33.12 -10.12 -34.48
C ALA A 270 33.81 -9.53 -33.25
N LYS A 271 35.07 -9.93 -32.98
CA LYS A 271 35.87 -9.39 -31.88
C LYS A 271 36.23 -7.93 -32.09
N HIS A 272 36.55 -7.53 -33.32
CA HIS A 272 36.80 -6.12 -33.66
C HIS A 272 35.55 -5.28 -33.42
N PHE A 273 34.42 -5.64 -34.01
CA PHE A 273 33.15 -4.92 -33.85
C PHE A 273 32.72 -4.78 -32.39
N SER A 274 32.93 -5.83 -31.58
CA SER A 274 32.56 -5.81 -30.16
C SER A 274 33.46 -4.93 -29.28
N ASN A 275 34.71 -4.72 -29.69
CA ASN A 275 35.68 -3.96 -28.91
C ASN A 275 35.73 -2.48 -29.29
N ASP A 276 35.47 -2.15 -30.56
CA ASP A 276 35.48 -0.76 -31.02
C ASP A 276 34.32 0.06 -30.36
N PRO A 277 34.62 1.13 -29.60
CA PRO A 277 33.60 2.01 -29.03
C PRO A 277 32.98 2.99 -30.02
N CYS A 278 33.62 3.22 -31.16
CA CYS A 278 33.18 4.16 -32.18
C CYS A 278 32.26 3.51 -33.22
N LEU A 279 32.13 2.17 -33.23
CA LEU A 279 31.23 1.45 -34.12
C LEU A 279 29.89 1.13 -33.44
N PRO A 280 28.75 1.64 -33.93
CA PRO A 280 27.39 1.25 -33.51
C PRO A 280 27.12 -0.26 -33.65
N LEU A 281 27.92 -0.94 -34.48
CA LEU A 281 27.90 -2.39 -34.70
C LEU A 281 28.19 -3.22 -33.45
N ARG A 282 28.71 -2.63 -32.37
CA ARG A 282 29.11 -3.32 -31.13
C ARG A 282 28.06 -4.30 -30.60
N HIS A 283 26.79 -3.91 -30.63
CA HIS A 283 25.67 -4.73 -30.14
C HIS A 283 24.81 -5.33 -31.28
N GLN A 284 25.14 -5.06 -32.54
CA GLN A 284 24.30 -5.39 -33.71
C GLN A 284 24.99 -6.30 -34.73
N TRP A 285 26.30 -6.50 -34.69
CA TRP A 285 27.02 -7.32 -35.69
C TRP A 285 26.50 -8.77 -35.76
N MET A 286 25.86 -9.28 -34.70
CA MET A 286 25.22 -10.60 -34.68
C MET A 286 24.16 -10.76 -35.77
N GLU A 287 23.65 -9.66 -36.33
CA GLU A 287 22.72 -9.69 -37.44
C GLU A 287 23.34 -10.29 -38.72
N PHE A 288 24.67 -10.25 -38.87
CA PHE A 288 25.40 -10.93 -39.95
C PHE A 288 25.53 -12.44 -39.77
N LEU A 289 25.10 -13.00 -38.63
CA LEU A 289 25.14 -14.45 -38.42
C LEU A 289 24.27 -15.15 -39.49
N PRO A 290 24.81 -16.20 -40.16
CA PRO A 290 24.04 -16.97 -41.14
C PRO A 290 22.78 -17.56 -40.51
N ASP A 291 21.65 -17.46 -41.20
CA ASP A 291 20.36 -17.95 -40.71
C ASP A 291 20.13 -19.46 -41.01
N HIS A 292 18.98 -19.99 -40.59
CA HIS A 292 18.57 -21.38 -40.87
C HIS A 292 18.03 -21.60 -42.30
N SER A 293 17.92 -20.54 -43.12
CA SER A 293 17.31 -20.62 -44.45
C SER A 293 18.26 -21.09 -45.53
N ILE A 294 19.56 -21.22 -45.21
CA ILE A 294 20.59 -21.76 -46.10
C ILE A 294 20.30 -23.24 -46.39
N SER A 295 19.94 -23.55 -47.63
CA SER A 295 19.52 -24.89 -48.06
C SER A 295 20.68 -25.85 -48.35
N SER A 296 21.86 -25.33 -48.70
CA SER A 296 23.05 -26.13 -49.01
C SER A 296 23.66 -26.74 -47.74
N THR A 297 23.97 -28.04 -47.80
CA THR A 297 24.67 -28.77 -46.72
C THR A 297 26.09 -28.23 -46.50
N PHE A 298 26.74 -27.78 -47.57
CA PHE A 298 28.06 -27.17 -47.50
C PHE A 298 28.02 -25.82 -46.79
N TRP A 299 27.14 -24.91 -47.20
CA TRP A 299 27.06 -23.57 -46.60
C TRP A 299 26.44 -23.57 -45.19
N SER A 300 25.53 -24.49 -44.88
CA SER A 300 25.07 -24.67 -43.49
C SER A 300 26.19 -25.14 -42.56
N ALA A 301 27.19 -25.88 -43.06
CA ALA A 301 28.38 -26.22 -42.28
C ALA A 301 29.23 -24.99 -41.92
N LEU A 302 29.24 -23.94 -42.75
CA LEU A 302 29.92 -22.67 -42.41
C LEU A 302 29.31 -22.06 -41.15
N ARG A 303 27.98 -22.04 -41.06
CA ARG A 303 27.30 -21.53 -39.86
C ARG A 303 27.73 -22.29 -38.60
N VAL A 304 27.72 -23.61 -38.63
CA VAL A 304 28.15 -24.44 -37.48
C VAL A 304 29.59 -24.13 -37.08
N LYS A 305 30.48 -23.92 -38.06
CA LYS A 305 31.87 -23.52 -37.80
C LYS A 305 31.98 -22.12 -37.18
N ILE A 306 31.21 -21.13 -37.67
CA ILE A 306 31.12 -19.78 -37.09
C ILE A 306 30.60 -19.86 -35.65
N GLU A 307 29.49 -20.55 -35.41
CA GLU A 307 28.94 -20.72 -34.05
C GLU A 307 29.94 -21.38 -33.11
N SER A 308 30.65 -22.41 -33.57
CA SER A 308 31.70 -23.08 -32.80
C SER A 308 32.87 -22.17 -32.49
N ALA A 309 33.32 -21.35 -33.44
CA ALA A 309 34.42 -20.40 -33.23
C ALA A 309 34.01 -19.32 -32.21
N LEU A 310 32.78 -18.82 -32.30
CA LEU A 310 32.28 -17.77 -31.40
C LEU A 310 32.10 -18.25 -29.96
N LYS A 311 31.69 -19.50 -29.71
CA LYS A 311 31.47 -20.02 -28.34
C LYS A 311 32.66 -19.82 -27.39
N GLY A 312 33.90 -19.93 -27.89
CA GLY A 312 35.13 -19.72 -27.13
C GLY A 312 35.69 -18.30 -27.15
N THR A 313 34.91 -17.32 -27.63
CA THR A 313 35.41 -15.96 -27.92
C THR A 313 34.92 -14.95 -26.89
N LEU A 314 35.84 -14.11 -26.40
CA LEU A 314 35.53 -12.96 -25.55
C LEU A 314 35.04 -11.79 -26.41
N PHE A 315 33.73 -11.62 -26.50
CA PHE A 315 33.13 -10.55 -27.30
C PHE A 315 31.85 -9.93 -26.71
N LEU A 316 31.18 -10.59 -25.75
CA LEU A 316 30.01 -10.01 -25.09
C LEU A 316 30.42 -9.20 -23.88
N ARG A 317 29.58 -8.26 -23.49
CA ARG A 317 29.80 -7.44 -22.29
C ARG A 317 28.81 -7.77 -21.20
N SER A 318 29.31 -7.79 -19.97
CA SER A 318 28.48 -7.73 -18.79
C SER A 318 27.90 -6.32 -18.59
N ARG A 319 26.96 -6.15 -17.65
CA ARG A 319 26.37 -4.84 -17.31
C ARG A 319 27.41 -3.81 -16.85
N SER A 320 28.53 -4.22 -16.23
CA SER A 320 29.65 -3.34 -15.89
C SER A 320 30.57 -2.98 -17.08
N GLY A 321 30.33 -3.59 -18.24
CA GLY A 321 31.10 -3.37 -19.46
C GLY A 321 32.30 -4.30 -19.65
N ARG A 322 32.56 -5.24 -18.73
CA ARG A 322 33.65 -6.23 -18.86
C ARG A 322 33.38 -7.21 -20.00
N VAL A 323 34.39 -7.50 -20.81
CA VAL A 323 34.27 -8.47 -21.90
C VAL A 323 34.34 -9.90 -21.35
N ARG A 324 33.37 -10.74 -21.72
CA ARG A 324 33.16 -12.09 -21.20
C ARG A 324 32.80 -13.08 -22.31
N LEU A 325 32.93 -14.37 -21.98
CA LEU A 325 32.46 -15.45 -22.84
C LEU A 325 30.93 -15.51 -22.80
N ILE A 326 30.32 -16.04 -23.86
CA ILE A 326 28.87 -16.27 -23.86
C ILE A 326 28.42 -17.23 -22.76
N SER A 327 29.26 -18.22 -22.41
CA SER A 327 29.01 -19.18 -21.33
C SER A 327 28.99 -18.55 -19.94
N ASP A 328 29.71 -17.43 -19.77
CA ASP A 328 29.84 -16.73 -18.48
C ASP A 328 28.63 -15.86 -18.19
N LEU A 329 27.94 -15.41 -19.24
CA LEU A 329 26.85 -14.46 -19.14
C LEU A 329 25.48 -15.13 -19.12
N ARG A 330 24.50 -14.38 -18.63
CA ARG A 330 23.10 -14.74 -18.50
C ARG A 330 22.25 -13.59 -18.98
N TYR A 331 21.21 -13.92 -19.74
CA TYR A 331 20.09 -13.00 -19.90
C TYR A 331 19.37 -12.86 -18.54
N LEU A 332 18.81 -11.68 -18.27
CA LEU A 332 18.07 -11.40 -17.06
C LEU A 332 16.56 -11.48 -17.36
N PRO A 333 15.87 -12.57 -16.98
CA PRO A 333 14.42 -12.69 -17.07
C PRO A 333 13.69 -11.56 -16.36
N GLU A 334 12.50 -11.21 -16.86
CA GLU A 334 11.62 -10.17 -16.32
C GLU A 334 11.34 -10.33 -14.82
N MET A 335 11.14 -11.57 -14.35
CA MET A 335 10.86 -11.85 -12.94
C MET A 335 12.01 -11.53 -11.97
N PHE A 336 13.21 -11.24 -12.49
CA PHE A 336 14.38 -10.84 -11.71
C PHE A 336 14.72 -9.36 -11.87
N ARG A 337 13.82 -8.57 -12.47
CA ARG A 337 13.97 -7.14 -12.69
C ARG A 337 13.14 -6.33 -11.69
N ASP A 338 13.56 -5.10 -11.43
CA ASP A 338 12.80 -4.15 -10.59
C ASP A 338 11.54 -3.62 -11.27
N SER A 339 11.50 -3.63 -12.60
CA SER A 339 10.37 -3.19 -13.43
C SER A 339 10.22 -4.08 -14.68
N PRO A 340 9.00 -4.26 -15.23
CA PRO A 340 8.78 -4.97 -16.49
C PRO A 340 9.28 -4.21 -17.73
N GLU A 341 9.72 -2.96 -17.59
CA GLU A 341 10.22 -2.14 -18.70
C GLU A 341 11.51 -2.71 -19.33
N GLU A 342 11.73 -2.42 -20.61
CA GLU A 342 12.97 -2.75 -21.30
C GLU A 342 14.18 -2.12 -20.59
N LYS A 343 15.31 -2.84 -20.57
CA LYS A 343 16.56 -2.40 -19.91
C LYS A 343 16.48 -2.08 -18.40
N SER A 344 15.42 -2.52 -17.71
CA SER A 344 15.27 -2.31 -16.26
C SER A 344 16.38 -2.96 -15.42
N ASN A 345 16.52 -2.51 -14.16
CA ASN A 345 17.62 -2.93 -13.31
C ASN A 345 17.33 -4.31 -12.70
N PRO A 346 18.37 -5.08 -12.34
CA PRO A 346 18.14 -6.34 -11.65
C PRO A 346 17.67 -6.05 -10.22
N LEU A 347 16.85 -6.94 -9.65
CA LEU A 347 16.43 -6.81 -8.26
C LEU A 347 17.64 -6.73 -7.31
N PHE A 348 18.66 -7.56 -7.56
CA PHE A 348 19.91 -7.56 -6.79
C PHE A 348 21.11 -7.29 -7.69
N LEU A 349 22.12 -6.63 -7.13
CA LEU A 349 23.38 -6.39 -7.84
C LEU A 349 24.10 -7.69 -8.14
N ASP A 350 24.92 -7.66 -9.19
CA ASP A 350 25.70 -8.80 -9.60
C ASP A 350 26.88 -9.10 -8.63
N LEU A 351 27.45 -10.29 -8.73
CA LEU A 351 28.62 -10.68 -7.94
C LEU A 351 29.88 -10.05 -8.54
N PRO A 352 30.67 -9.25 -7.80
CA PRO A 352 31.85 -8.57 -8.35
C PRO A 352 32.91 -9.50 -8.96
N ASP A 353 33.03 -10.70 -8.39
CA ASP A 353 34.00 -11.74 -8.78
C ASP A 353 33.43 -12.75 -9.79
N ASP A 354 32.11 -12.75 -10.00
CA ASP A 354 31.41 -13.65 -10.93
C ASP A 354 30.22 -12.95 -11.59
N GLU A 355 30.53 -11.87 -12.29
CA GLU A 355 29.52 -11.08 -12.98
C GLU A 355 28.92 -11.89 -14.13
N LYS A 356 27.59 -12.05 -14.16
CA LYS A 356 26.90 -12.83 -15.19
C LYS A 356 25.90 -12.00 -16.00
N TYR A 357 25.43 -10.86 -15.53
CA TYR A 357 24.38 -10.12 -16.22
C TYR A 357 24.88 -9.58 -17.56
N LEU A 358 24.25 -10.03 -18.65
CA LEU A 358 24.46 -9.49 -19.99
C LEU A 358 24.06 -8.00 -20.05
N HIS A 359 24.82 -7.19 -20.79
CA HIS A 359 24.50 -5.79 -21.00
C HIS A 359 23.13 -5.62 -21.71
N PRO A 360 22.26 -4.69 -21.27
CA PRO A 360 20.90 -4.54 -21.80
C PRO A 360 20.84 -4.17 -23.29
N ASP A 361 21.89 -3.55 -23.85
CA ASP A 361 21.91 -3.20 -25.29
C ASP A 361 21.93 -4.42 -26.22
N TYR A 362 22.15 -5.64 -25.71
CA TYR A 362 22.03 -6.87 -26.48
C TYR A 362 20.59 -7.42 -26.52
N GLU A 363 19.60 -6.77 -25.91
CA GLU A 363 18.20 -7.26 -25.81
C GLU A 363 17.58 -7.52 -27.20
N ALA A 364 17.88 -6.68 -28.20
CA ALA A 364 17.43 -6.90 -29.58
C ALA A 364 18.01 -8.16 -30.25
N GLN A 365 19.15 -8.68 -29.76
CA GLN A 365 19.87 -9.80 -30.36
C GLN A 365 19.71 -11.11 -29.58
N LEU A 366 18.86 -11.16 -28.55
CA LEU A 366 18.76 -12.30 -27.63
C LEU A 366 18.50 -13.63 -28.33
N GLN A 367 17.63 -13.65 -29.34
CA GLN A 367 17.32 -14.88 -30.05
C GLN A 367 18.55 -15.49 -30.72
N ARG A 368 19.42 -14.65 -31.30
CA ARG A 368 20.68 -15.07 -31.95
C ARG A 368 21.74 -15.46 -30.91
N LEU A 369 21.77 -14.78 -29.78
CA LEU A 369 22.70 -15.15 -28.70
C LEU A 369 22.29 -16.48 -28.04
N ARG A 370 20.99 -16.76 -27.91
CA ARG A 370 20.49 -18.05 -27.42
C ARG A 370 20.89 -19.21 -28.33
N THR A 371 20.88 -19.04 -29.66
CA THR A 371 21.37 -20.07 -30.58
C THR A 371 22.88 -20.32 -30.43
N LEU A 372 23.64 -19.29 -30.05
CA LEU A 372 25.07 -19.42 -29.72
C LEU A 372 25.34 -20.05 -28.34
N GLY A 373 24.32 -20.18 -27.49
CA GLY A 373 24.41 -20.83 -26.18
C GLY A 373 24.25 -19.90 -24.98
N LEU A 374 23.81 -18.65 -25.16
CA LEU A 374 23.40 -17.78 -24.06
C LEU A 374 22.25 -18.42 -23.30
N LYS A 375 22.37 -18.47 -21.97
CA LYS A 375 21.34 -19.00 -21.07
C LYS A 375 20.64 -17.88 -20.31
N ASP A 376 19.44 -18.15 -19.85
CA ASP A 376 18.74 -17.28 -18.91
C ASP A 376 19.32 -17.49 -17.50
N LEU A 377 19.34 -16.43 -16.69
CA LEU A 377 19.70 -16.52 -15.28
C LEU A 377 18.79 -17.53 -14.59
N THR A 378 19.36 -18.40 -13.76
CA THR A 378 18.60 -19.39 -13.01
C THR A 378 18.18 -18.86 -11.64
N PRO A 379 17.12 -19.42 -11.00
CA PRO A 379 16.77 -19.11 -9.62
C PRO A 379 17.92 -19.36 -8.63
N GLU A 380 18.70 -20.42 -8.83
CA GLU A 380 19.90 -20.72 -8.02
C GLU A 380 20.91 -19.55 -8.08
N GLU A 381 21.29 -19.13 -9.28
CA GLU A 381 22.21 -18.00 -9.49
C GLU A 381 21.63 -16.69 -8.92
N MET A 382 20.31 -16.51 -8.96
CA MET A 382 19.66 -15.35 -8.36
C MET A 382 19.71 -15.38 -6.83
N VAL A 383 19.49 -16.54 -6.21
CA VAL A 383 19.63 -16.70 -4.75
C VAL A 383 21.05 -16.43 -4.29
N ASP A 384 22.08 -16.80 -5.07
CA ASP A 384 23.47 -16.44 -4.74
C ASP A 384 23.67 -14.91 -4.57
N ARG A 385 22.96 -14.12 -5.38
CA ARG A 385 23.00 -12.65 -5.34
C ARG A 385 22.22 -12.08 -4.16
N VAL A 386 21.09 -12.69 -3.80
CA VAL A 386 20.36 -12.39 -2.57
C VAL A 386 21.24 -12.64 -1.35
N GLU A 387 21.89 -13.80 -1.28
CA GLU A 387 22.78 -14.15 -0.18
C GLU A 387 23.93 -13.14 -0.06
N ARG A 388 24.51 -12.76 -1.19
CA ARG A 388 25.57 -11.74 -1.23
C ARG A 388 25.09 -10.39 -0.73
N ASP A 389 23.92 -9.93 -1.17
CA ASP A 389 23.32 -8.66 -0.74
C ASP A 389 23.13 -8.64 0.77
N VAL A 390 22.49 -9.67 1.33
CA VAL A 390 22.16 -9.75 2.76
C VAL A 390 23.40 -9.92 3.64
N LYS A 391 24.44 -10.62 3.15
CA LYS A 391 25.72 -10.81 3.85
C LYS A 391 26.73 -9.67 3.62
N SER A 392 26.42 -8.71 2.75
CA SER A 392 27.34 -7.63 2.38
C SER A 392 27.68 -6.72 3.55
N LYS A 393 28.92 -6.20 3.58
CA LYS A 393 29.32 -5.10 4.47
C LYS A 393 28.89 -3.72 3.94
N LEU A 394 28.52 -3.66 2.65
CA LEU A 394 27.94 -2.48 2.01
C LEU A 394 26.42 -2.43 2.29
N LEU A 395 25.78 -1.30 1.97
CA LEU A 395 24.33 -1.15 2.07
C LEU A 395 23.62 -2.25 1.25
N SER A 396 22.77 -3.03 1.92
CA SER A 396 22.00 -4.12 1.32
C SER A 396 20.72 -3.54 0.74
N CYS A 397 20.45 -3.81 -0.54
CA CYS A 397 19.24 -3.34 -1.21
C CYS A 397 17.99 -3.85 -0.46
N MET A 398 18.01 -5.10 0.01
CA MET A 398 16.94 -5.67 0.83
C MET A 398 16.62 -4.83 2.08
N ARG A 399 17.63 -4.16 2.65
CA ARG A 399 17.51 -3.39 3.90
C ARG A 399 17.37 -1.88 3.70
N THR A 400 17.75 -1.36 2.54
CA THR A 400 17.76 0.10 2.27
C THR A 400 16.75 0.54 1.23
N ASN A 401 16.24 -0.36 0.39
CA ASN A 401 15.26 0.02 -0.63
C ASN A 401 13.91 0.35 0.06
N VAL A 402 13.34 1.50 -0.30
CA VAL A 402 12.09 2.01 0.28
C VAL A 402 10.89 1.83 -0.65
N GLU A 403 11.10 1.29 -1.86
CA GLU A 403 10.04 1.15 -2.87
C GLU A 403 9.24 -0.13 -2.66
N ASP A 404 7.94 0.01 -2.43
CA ASP A 404 7.02 -1.12 -2.23
C ASP A 404 6.94 -2.04 -3.46
N ILE A 405 7.10 -1.50 -4.66
CA ILE A 405 7.08 -2.27 -5.92
C ILE A 405 8.27 -3.22 -5.97
N TRP A 406 9.48 -2.73 -5.67
CA TRP A 406 10.67 -3.57 -5.63
C TRP A 406 10.53 -4.72 -4.62
N HIS A 407 10.08 -4.42 -3.40
CA HIS A 407 9.84 -5.45 -2.38
C HIS A 407 8.74 -6.44 -2.79
N THR A 408 7.75 -5.99 -3.56
CA THR A 408 6.70 -6.85 -4.12
C THR A 408 7.28 -7.86 -5.09
N HIS A 409 8.15 -7.43 -6.02
CA HIS A 409 8.82 -8.34 -6.96
C HIS A 409 9.75 -9.33 -6.25
N VAL A 410 10.51 -8.89 -5.24
CA VAL A 410 11.34 -9.79 -4.41
C VAL A 410 10.47 -10.82 -3.70
N ALA A 411 9.36 -10.40 -3.09
CA ALA A 411 8.45 -11.31 -2.41
C ALA A 411 7.84 -12.33 -3.37
N MET A 412 7.44 -11.92 -4.57
CA MET A 412 6.94 -12.81 -5.61
C MET A 412 8.01 -13.83 -6.06
N PHE A 413 9.25 -13.40 -6.26
CA PHE A 413 10.36 -14.29 -6.60
C PHE A 413 10.62 -15.34 -5.50
N PHE A 414 10.63 -14.94 -4.23
CA PHE A 414 10.86 -15.87 -3.12
C PHE A 414 9.70 -16.87 -2.95
N LEU A 415 8.46 -16.41 -3.13
CA LEU A 415 7.29 -17.30 -3.16
C LEU A 415 7.33 -18.26 -4.35
N PHE A 416 7.80 -17.81 -5.52
CA PHE A 416 8.04 -18.69 -6.66
C PHE A 416 9.10 -19.76 -6.35
N CYS A 417 10.17 -19.40 -5.64
CA CYS A 417 11.16 -20.38 -5.17
C CYS A 417 10.56 -21.38 -4.19
N ARG A 418 9.73 -20.95 -3.23
CA ARG A 418 9.01 -21.85 -2.31
C ARG A 418 8.24 -22.94 -3.06
N ASP A 419 7.56 -22.55 -4.13
CA ASP A 419 6.64 -23.44 -4.84
C ASP A 419 7.34 -24.38 -5.84
N ASN A 420 8.50 -23.98 -6.39
CA ASN A 420 9.13 -24.68 -7.50
C ASN A 420 10.58 -25.14 -7.25
N TYR A 421 11.25 -24.57 -6.24
CA TYR A 421 12.70 -24.70 -6.01
C TYR A 421 13.00 -24.90 -4.51
N PRO A 422 12.77 -26.11 -3.97
CA PRO A 422 12.81 -26.36 -2.53
C PRO A 422 14.21 -26.18 -1.91
N THR A 423 15.28 -26.44 -2.67
CA THR A 423 16.66 -26.24 -2.23
C THR A 423 16.96 -24.75 -2.05
N GLU A 424 16.59 -23.95 -3.03
CA GLU A 424 16.73 -22.48 -3.05
C GLU A 424 15.87 -21.85 -1.96
N TRP A 425 14.65 -22.35 -1.76
CA TRP A 425 13.78 -21.92 -0.67
C TRP A 425 14.40 -22.20 0.71
N ALA A 426 14.97 -23.39 0.93
CA ALA A 426 15.63 -23.71 2.19
C ALA A 426 16.79 -22.74 2.48
N ARG A 427 17.59 -22.38 1.46
CA ARG A 427 18.65 -21.37 1.57
C ARG A 427 18.10 -20.00 1.96
N LEU A 428 17.01 -19.55 1.31
CA LEU A 428 16.38 -18.27 1.63
C LEU A 428 15.85 -18.21 3.06
N GLN A 429 15.35 -19.33 3.61
CA GLN A 429 14.83 -19.40 4.99
C GLN A 429 15.90 -19.17 6.06
N GLU A 430 17.17 -19.47 5.75
CA GLU A 430 18.30 -19.27 6.67
C GLU A 430 18.78 -17.80 6.71
N LEU A 431 18.40 -16.99 5.71
CA LEU A 431 18.85 -15.61 5.61
C LEU A 431 18.03 -14.67 6.51
N PRO A 432 18.65 -13.60 7.06
CA PRO A 432 17.93 -12.61 7.85
C PRO A 432 17.08 -11.68 6.97
N LEU A 433 15.94 -12.18 6.50
CA LEU A 433 15.01 -11.51 5.57
C LEU A 433 13.79 -10.88 6.25
N ILE A 434 13.62 -11.05 7.57
CA ILE A 434 12.47 -10.54 8.33
C ILE A 434 12.89 -9.29 9.13
N PRO A 435 12.40 -8.08 8.80
CA PRO A 435 12.73 -6.86 9.54
C PRO A 435 12.02 -6.82 10.89
N LEU A 436 12.74 -6.57 11.98
CA LEU A 436 12.19 -6.52 13.34
C LEU A 436 11.95 -5.09 13.84
N PHE A 437 10.96 -4.93 14.70
CA PHE A 437 10.68 -3.71 15.47
C PHE A 437 11.51 -3.68 16.76
N PRO A 438 12.07 -2.52 17.18
CA PRO A 438 12.10 -1.25 16.46
C PRO A 438 12.97 -1.35 15.20
N GLY A 439 12.51 -0.76 14.11
CA GLY A 439 13.18 -0.86 12.81
C GLY A 439 14.64 -0.38 12.86
N GLY A 440 15.50 -1.01 12.07
CA GLY A 440 16.90 -0.63 11.96
C GLY A 440 17.67 -1.50 10.98
N TYR A 441 18.75 -0.97 10.42
CA TYR A 441 19.53 -1.64 9.38
C TYR A 441 20.13 -3.00 9.82
N HIS A 442 20.39 -3.18 11.11
CA HIS A 442 20.90 -4.44 11.67
C HIS A 442 19.84 -5.28 12.38
N ASN A 443 18.60 -4.81 12.49
CA ASN A 443 17.53 -5.50 13.23
C ASN A 443 16.68 -6.36 12.29
N TRP A 444 17.27 -7.42 11.75
CA TRP A 444 16.63 -8.37 10.84
C TRP A 444 16.93 -9.80 11.30
N THR A 445 15.99 -10.72 11.09
CA THR A 445 16.11 -12.11 11.53
C THR A 445 15.70 -13.10 10.44
N SER A 446 16.15 -14.35 10.58
CA SER A 446 15.79 -15.49 9.74
C SER A 446 14.60 -16.25 10.31
N ASN A 447 14.09 -17.22 9.55
CA ASN A 447 13.05 -18.15 9.98
C ASN A 447 13.56 -19.19 11.02
N SER A 448 14.87 -19.36 11.14
CA SER A 448 15.50 -20.30 12.10
C SER A 448 15.65 -19.76 13.52
N ASN A 449 15.43 -18.45 13.71
CA ASN A 449 15.47 -17.81 15.01
C ASN A 449 14.10 -17.84 15.72
N ALA A 450 14.03 -17.28 16.93
CA ALA A 450 12.84 -17.23 17.79
C ALA A 450 11.55 -16.83 17.05
N ASP A 451 10.40 -17.19 17.62
CA ASP A 451 9.08 -16.87 17.06
C ASP A 451 8.93 -15.35 16.79
N VAL A 452 8.62 -15.00 15.53
CA VAL A 452 8.35 -13.63 15.09
C VAL A 452 6.86 -13.46 14.81
N TYR A 453 6.31 -12.31 15.18
CA TYR A 453 4.89 -12.02 15.06
C TYR A 453 4.59 -10.78 14.20
N PHE A 454 3.43 -10.76 13.56
CA PHE A 454 2.92 -9.57 12.88
C PHE A 454 2.60 -8.46 13.89
N THR A 455 2.74 -7.19 13.48
CA THR A 455 2.38 -6.02 14.29
C THR A 455 0.89 -5.81 14.41
N THR A 456 0.08 -6.53 13.64
CA THR A 456 -1.37 -6.44 13.69
C THR A 456 -2.02 -7.82 13.67
N VAL A 457 -3.10 -7.96 14.44
CA VAL A 457 -4.02 -9.11 14.38
C VAL A 457 -5.38 -8.56 13.94
N GLY A 458 -5.80 -8.88 12.72
CA GLY A 458 -6.92 -8.20 12.08
C GLY A 458 -6.64 -6.70 11.91
N ASN A 459 -7.45 -5.83 12.53
CA ASN A 459 -7.28 -4.37 12.52
C ASN A 459 -6.61 -3.82 13.79
N LEU A 460 -6.06 -4.68 14.65
CA LEU A 460 -5.59 -4.31 15.98
C LEU A 460 -4.07 -4.36 16.06
N SER A 461 -3.46 -3.27 16.50
CA SER A 461 -2.02 -3.21 16.73
C SER A 461 -1.63 -4.03 17.95
N VAL A 462 -0.61 -4.87 17.80
CA VAL A 462 0.03 -5.60 18.88
C VAL A 462 0.86 -4.63 19.71
N PRO A 463 0.73 -4.60 21.04
CA PRO A 463 1.55 -3.74 21.89
C PRO A 463 3.04 -4.04 21.76
N THR A 464 3.85 -3.00 21.60
CA THR A 464 5.27 -3.11 21.23
C THR A 464 6.20 -3.39 22.42
N ASP A 465 5.71 -3.27 23.64
CA ASP A 465 6.41 -3.47 24.91
C ASP A 465 6.23 -4.89 25.49
N LEU A 466 5.70 -5.83 24.70
CA LEU A 466 5.45 -7.23 25.12
C LEU A 466 6.70 -8.14 25.11
N ASN A 467 7.89 -7.58 24.92
CA ASN A 467 9.17 -8.32 24.84
C ASN A 467 9.12 -9.53 23.88
N ILE A 468 8.43 -9.35 22.76
CA ILE A 468 8.34 -10.30 21.65
C ILE A 468 8.95 -9.70 20.39
N SER A 469 9.40 -10.55 19.49
CA SER A 469 9.90 -10.12 18.19
C SER A 469 8.72 -9.79 17.27
N LEU A 470 8.49 -8.50 17.05
CA LEU A 470 7.50 -8.01 16.09
C LEU A 470 8.19 -7.67 14.76
N ILE A 471 7.52 -7.93 13.65
CA ILE A 471 7.94 -7.39 12.35
C ILE A 471 7.79 -5.86 12.33
N THR A 472 8.38 -5.13 11.39
CA THR A 472 8.06 -3.70 11.22
C THR A 472 6.72 -3.49 10.50
N ALA A 473 5.95 -2.46 10.88
CA ALA A 473 4.59 -2.25 10.38
C ALA A 473 4.54 -1.90 8.88
N ASP A 474 5.53 -1.16 8.39
CA ASP A 474 5.77 -0.85 6.97
C ASP A 474 6.05 -2.12 6.14
N ALA A 475 6.77 -3.08 6.72
CA ALA A 475 7.01 -4.35 6.03
C ALA A 475 5.74 -5.18 5.90
N ALA A 476 4.89 -5.15 6.93
CA ALA A 476 3.63 -5.90 6.97
C ALA A 476 2.49 -5.26 6.17
N SER A 477 2.59 -3.98 5.75
CA SER A 477 1.54 -3.30 4.98
C SER A 477 1.47 -3.74 3.52
N CYS A 478 2.57 -4.22 2.94
CA CYS A 478 2.58 -4.76 1.59
C CYS A 478 1.98 -6.18 1.55
N PRO A 479 0.92 -6.44 0.76
CA PRO A 479 0.26 -7.76 0.70
C PRO A 479 1.19 -8.91 0.27
N ALA A 480 2.05 -8.68 -0.73
CA ALA A 480 2.99 -9.69 -1.22
C ALA A 480 4.03 -10.05 -0.16
N ARG A 481 4.57 -9.04 0.56
CA ARG A 481 5.49 -9.26 1.67
C ARG A 481 4.80 -9.98 2.83
N LYS A 482 3.55 -9.63 3.16
CA LYS A 482 2.79 -10.35 4.18
C LYS A 482 2.66 -11.84 3.88
N LEU A 483 2.36 -12.20 2.63
CA LEU A 483 2.34 -13.61 2.19
C LEU A 483 3.71 -14.28 2.31
N LEU A 484 4.79 -13.61 1.91
CA LEU A 484 6.16 -14.10 2.10
C LEU A 484 6.48 -14.33 3.58
N PHE A 485 6.16 -13.38 4.45
CA PHE A 485 6.45 -13.49 5.88
C PHE A 485 5.66 -14.62 6.54
N THR A 486 4.40 -14.83 6.14
CA THR A 486 3.63 -16.02 6.54
C THR A 486 4.33 -17.30 6.10
N ALA A 487 4.87 -17.36 4.88
CA ALA A 487 5.65 -18.51 4.40
C ALA A 487 6.98 -18.69 5.17
N LEU A 488 7.57 -17.60 5.65
CA LEU A 488 8.74 -17.58 6.56
C LEU A 488 8.35 -17.75 8.04
N ARG A 489 7.16 -18.32 8.32
CA ARG A 489 6.63 -18.66 9.65
C ARG A 489 6.46 -17.48 10.61
N VAL A 490 6.30 -16.26 10.11
CA VAL A 490 5.78 -15.16 10.92
C VAL A 490 4.32 -15.45 11.26
N LYS A 491 3.97 -15.38 12.53
CA LYS A 491 2.65 -15.75 13.07
C LYS A 491 1.86 -14.53 13.51
N ASP A 492 0.56 -14.68 13.69
CA ASP A 492 -0.20 -13.70 14.46
C ASP A 492 0.21 -13.77 15.94
N ALA A 493 0.31 -12.61 16.58
CA ALA A 493 0.71 -12.53 17.99
C ALA A 493 -0.31 -13.28 18.87
N PRO A 494 0.15 -14.14 19.80
CA PRO A 494 -0.76 -14.89 20.65
C PRO A 494 -1.45 -13.96 21.66
N PHE A 495 -2.69 -14.29 22.04
CA PHE A 495 -3.49 -13.51 22.99
C PHE A 495 -3.01 -13.65 24.45
N ASN A 496 -1.88 -14.33 24.71
CA ASN A 496 -1.49 -14.70 26.08
C ASN A 496 -0.23 -13.98 26.59
N LEU A 497 0.10 -12.84 25.97
CA LEU A 497 1.32 -12.09 26.20
C LEU A 497 1.16 -11.14 27.40
N SER A 498 2.17 -11.10 28.28
CA SER A 498 2.19 -10.21 29.45
C SER A 498 3.49 -9.41 29.48
N GLY A 499 3.40 -8.07 29.45
CA GLY A 499 4.54 -7.19 29.69
C GLY A 499 4.93 -7.09 31.17
N HIS A 500 6.18 -6.73 31.45
CA HIS A 500 6.70 -6.50 32.80
C HIS A 500 6.95 -5.00 33.03
N ASN A 501 6.58 -4.45 34.19
CA ASN A 501 6.82 -3.04 34.57
C ASN A 501 6.26 -2.00 33.56
N ILE A 502 4.99 -2.14 33.19
CA ILE A 502 4.34 -1.25 32.23
C ILE A 502 3.64 -0.07 32.91
N GLY A 503 3.47 1.06 32.20
CA GLY A 503 2.68 2.21 32.67
C GLY A 503 1.17 2.09 32.36
N LEU A 504 0.38 3.08 32.76
CA LEU A 504 -1.09 3.11 32.54
C LEU A 504 -1.47 3.01 31.05
N GLU A 505 -0.77 3.73 30.18
CA GLU A 505 -1.07 3.76 28.73
C GLU A 505 -0.78 2.40 28.06
N SER A 506 0.39 1.81 28.36
CA SER A 506 0.74 0.44 27.95
C SER A 506 -0.27 -0.59 28.46
N SER A 507 -0.68 -0.49 29.73
CA SER A 507 -1.66 -1.38 30.35
C SER A 507 -3.01 -1.35 29.61
N LEU A 508 -3.49 -0.16 29.23
CA LEU A 508 -4.71 -0.01 28.43
C LEU A 508 -4.56 -0.60 27.02
N SER A 509 -3.40 -0.41 26.37
CA SER A 509 -3.09 -1.02 25.07
C SER A 509 -3.10 -2.56 25.15
N HIS A 510 -2.52 -3.13 26.20
CA HIS A 510 -2.51 -4.58 26.45
C HIS A 510 -3.92 -5.12 26.63
N LEU A 511 -4.73 -4.48 27.49
CA LEU A 511 -6.12 -4.89 27.73
C LEU A 511 -6.97 -4.81 26.46
N ARG A 512 -6.81 -3.76 25.64
CA ARG A 512 -7.48 -3.64 24.35
C ARG A 512 -7.10 -4.74 23.38
N PHE A 513 -5.81 -5.08 23.29
CA PHE A 513 -5.34 -6.16 22.43
C PHE A 513 -5.89 -7.52 22.87
N LEU A 514 -5.80 -7.83 24.17
CA LEU A 514 -6.32 -9.08 24.76
C LEU A 514 -7.82 -9.23 24.53
N TRP A 515 -8.57 -8.16 24.77
CA TRP A 515 -10.02 -8.13 24.60
C TRP A 515 -10.47 -8.65 23.22
N TRP A 516 -9.89 -8.08 22.17
CA TRP A 516 -10.32 -8.38 20.81
C TRP A 516 -9.74 -9.69 20.26
N THR A 517 -8.66 -10.20 20.83
CA THR A 517 -7.97 -11.41 20.36
C THR A 517 -8.28 -12.65 21.20
N HIS A 518 -8.93 -12.50 22.37
CA HIS A 518 -9.27 -13.62 23.23
C HIS A 518 -10.36 -14.52 22.60
N PRO A 519 -10.14 -15.85 22.51
CA PRO A 519 -11.14 -16.77 21.96
C PRO A 519 -12.37 -16.86 22.88
N LYS A 520 -13.59 -16.80 22.33
CA LYS A 520 -14.84 -16.81 23.11
C LYS A 520 -15.07 -18.10 23.90
N ASP A 521 -14.50 -19.22 23.43
CA ASP A 521 -14.70 -20.56 24.00
C ASP A 521 -13.55 -21.02 24.93
N TYR A 522 -12.59 -20.13 25.23
CA TYR A 522 -11.42 -20.45 26.04
C TYR A 522 -11.75 -20.39 27.53
N THR A 523 -11.84 -21.55 28.19
CA THR A 523 -12.42 -21.71 29.55
C THR A 523 -11.39 -21.92 30.66
N ASP A 524 -10.09 -21.95 30.35
CA ASP A 524 -9.05 -22.21 31.35
C ASP A 524 -7.81 -21.34 31.12
N ASP A 525 -7.55 -20.38 32.03
CA ASP A 525 -6.33 -20.36 32.84
C ASP A 525 -6.29 -19.13 33.78
N SER A 526 -6.69 -19.32 35.04
CA SER A 526 -6.58 -18.27 36.08
C SER A 526 -5.14 -17.84 36.38
N LYS A 527 -4.12 -18.52 35.84
CA LYS A 527 -2.70 -18.16 36.03
C LYS A 527 -2.21 -17.14 35.02
N LEU A 528 -2.80 -17.10 33.83
CA LEU A 528 -2.37 -16.23 32.74
C LEU A 528 -2.68 -14.75 33.07
N TYR A 529 -3.87 -14.50 33.59
CA TYR A 529 -4.34 -13.17 34.00
C TYR A 529 -3.70 -12.61 35.26
N ARG A 530 -3.09 -13.46 36.11
CA ARG A 530 -2.36 -13.00 37.32
C ARG A 530 -1.11 -12.18 36.99
N ARG A 531 -0.63 -12.26 35.75
CA ARG A 531 0.54 -11.51 35.26
C ARG A 531 0.18 -10.17 34.62
N LEU A 532 -1.11 -9.83 34.53
CA LEU A 532 -1.55 -8.54 34.00
C LEU A 532 -1.37 -7.44 35.05
N HIS A 533 -0.67 -6.38 34.63
CA HIS A 533 -0.51 -5.18 35.43
C HIS A 533 -1.63 -4.19 35.04
N VAL A 534 -2.57 -3.94 35.95
CA VAL A 534 -3.67 -2.97 35.77
C VAL A 534 -3.45 -1.76 36.67
N PHE A 535 -3.66 -0.57 36.12
CA PHE A 535 -3.46 0.71 36.83
C PHE A 535 -4.77 1.48 36.96
N ASN A 536 -4.94 2.21 38.07
CA ASN A 536 -6.07 3.13 38.24
C ASN A 536 -5.78 4.53 37.64
N GLU A 537 -6.77 5.42 37.63
CA GLU A 537 -6.63 6.82 37.15
C GLU A 537 -5.55 7.64 37.88
N LYS A 538 -5.16 7.20 39.09
CA LYS A 538 -4.11 7.82 39.90
C LYS A 538 -2.72 7.23 39.65
N LYS A 539 -2.59 6.32 38.67
CA LYS A 539 -1.37 5.58 38.30
C LYS A 539 -0.89 4.58 39.37
N ASP A 540 -1.75 4.19 40.30
CA ASP A 540 -1.43 3.12 41.24
C ASP A 540 -1.59 1.75 40.57
N GLN A 541 -0.60 0.88 40.73
CA GLN A 541 -0.67 -0.50 40.27
C GLN A 541 -1.59 -1.31 41.20
N LEU A 542 -2.58 -1.99 40.61
CA LEU A 542 -3.47 -2.88 41.34
C LEU A 542 -2.80 -4.26 41.50
N PHE A 543 -2.16 -4.51 42.64
CA PHE A 543 -1.32 -5.69 42.88
C PHE A 543 -2.07 -7.00 43.18
N ARG A 544 -3.40 -6.96 43.37
CA ARG A 544 -4.27 -8.14 43.50
C ARG A 544 -5.66 -7.77 42.97
N LEU A 545 -6.20 -8.58 42.06
CA LEU A 545 -7.57 -8.49 41.53
C LEU A 545 -8.62 -8.89 42.60
N SER A 546 -8.51 -8.38 43.83
CA SER A 546 -9.55 -8.49 44.87
C SER A 546 -10.43 -7.24 44.97
N SER A 547 -10.07 -6.19 44.24
CA SER A 547 -10.76 -4.90 44.26
C SER A 547 -11.60 -4.77 42.99
N GLU A 548 -12.90 -4.52 43.16
CA GLU A 548 -13.86 -4.38 42.05
C GLU A 548 -13.44 -3.23 41.12
N ILE A 549 -13.30 -3.52 39.82
CA ILE A 549 -12.87 -2.55 38.81
C ILE A 549 -14.11 -2.07 38.06
N PHE A 550 -14.31 -0.75 38.04
CA PHE A 550 -15.37 -0.08 37.28
C PHE A 550 -14.73 0.84 36.24
N PHE A 551 -15.13 0.71 34.98
CA PHE A 551 -14.73 1.63 33.91
C PHE A 551 -15.86 2.63 33.67
N CYS A 552 -15.60 3.91 33.90
CA CYS A 552 -16.57 4.96 33.60
C CYS A 552 -16.31 5.48 32.18
N SER A 553 -17.00 4.97 31.15
CA SER A 553 -16.98 5.65 29.84
C SER A 553 -18.29 5.49 29.06
N ASP A 554 -18.66 6.57 28.38
CA ASP A 554 -19.77 6.68 27.43
C ASP A 554 -19.29 6.58 25.97
N ASP A 555 -18.05 6.13 25.74
CA ASP A 555 -17.46 5.98 24.41
C ASP A 555 -17.75 4.60 23.79
N SER A 556 -17.42 4.42 22.50
CA SER A 556 -17.52 3.15 21.75
C SER A 556 -16.58 2.04 22.24
N PHE A 557 -16.03 2.21 23.44
CA PHE A 557 -15.24 1.24 24.21
C PHE A 557 -15.76 1.20 25.65
N GLY A 558 -17.02 1.57 25.87
CA GLY A 558 -17.67 1.54 27.17
C GLY A 558 -17.96 0.13 27.65
N VAL A 559 -18.17 0.04 28.96
CA VAL A 559 -18.50 -1.19 29.71
C VAL A 559 -19.61 -2.03 29.08
N ARG A 560 -20.53 -1.44 28.30
CA ARG A 560 -21.60 -2.18 27.61
C ARG A 560 -21.16 -2.88 26.33
N GLU A 561 -20.15 -2.37 25.62
CA GLU A 561 -19.59 -3.02 24.43
C GLU A 561 -18.40 -3.95 24.78
N LEU A 562 -17.79 -3.73 25.96
CA LEU A 562 -16.59 -4.42 26.45
C LEU A 562 -16.83 -5.55 27.50
N PHE A 563 -17.91 -6.34 27.48
CA PHE A 563 -18.00 -7.55 28.35
C PHE A 563 -18.35 -8.90 27.65
N PRO A 564 -17.45 -9.93 27.56
CA PRO A 564 -17.82 -11.32 27.61
C PRO A 564 -17.86 -11.75 29.08
N GLU A 565 -18.57 -12.84 29.34
CA GLU A 565 -18.81 -13.37 30.68
C GLU A 565 -17.50 -13.65 31.46
N TRP A 566 -16.42 -14.06 30.78
CA TRP A 566 -15.16 -14.40 31.45
C TRP A 566 -14.44 -13.23 32.14
N LEU A 567 -14.60 -11.99 31.66
CA LEU A 567 -13.96 -10.80 32.26
C LEU A 567 -14.61 -10.43 33.61
N ARG A 568 -15.92 -10.70 33.73
CA ARG A 568 -16.68 -10.61 34.99
C ARG A 568 -16.22 -11.68 35.97
N ASP A 569 -16.06 -12.91 35.47
CA ASP A 569 -15.82 -14.10 36.31
C ASP A 569 -14.37 -14.24 36.79
N VAL A 570 -13.40 -13.82 35.97
CA VAL A 570 -11.95 -13.97 36.24
C VAL A 570 -11.32 -12.70 36.81
N ILE A 571 -11.73 -11.52 36.33
CA ILE A 571 -11.10 -10.22 36.66
C ILE A 571 -11.98 -9.38 37.61
N GLY A 572 -13.28 -9.66 37.72
CA GLY A 572 -14.18 -8.98 38.65
C GLY A 572 -14.66 -7.60 38.20
N VAL A 573 -14.59 -7.31 36.89
CA VAL A 573 -15.11 -6.06 36.32
C VAL A 573 -16.64 -6.04 36.43
N GLN A 574 -17.25 -4.90 36.78
CA GLN A 574 -18.71 -4.79 36.95
C GLN A 574 -19.33 -3.84 35.91
N GLU A 575 -20.52 -4.20 35.40
CA GLU A 575 -21.27 -3.40 34.40
C GLU A 575 -21.85 -2.10 34.98
N TYR A 576 -22.09 -2.08 36.29
CA TYR A 576 -22.62 -0.96 37.04
C TYR A 576 -22.04 -1.00 38.46
N PRO A 577 -21.91 0.15 39.15
CA PRO A 577 -21.38 0.18 40.51
C PRO A 577 -22.30 -0.60 41.46
N ARG A 578 -21.81 -1.66 42.12
CA ARG A 578 -22.64 -2.38 43.09
C ARG A 578 -23.04 -1.44 44.23
N HIS A 579 -24.28 -1.51 44.71
CA HIS A 579 -24.74 -0.68 45.82
C HIS A 579 -24.53 -1.32 47.21
N VAL A 580 -24.36 -2.65 47.27
CA VAL A 580 -24.14 -3.44 48.50
C VAL A 580 -22.69 -3.90 48.59
N ASP A 581 -22.10 -3.82 49.78
CA ASP A 581 -20.76 -4.36 50.04
C ASP A 581 -20.73 -5.90 49.99
N ARG A 582 -19.70 -6.46 49.34
CA ARG A 582 -19.57 -7.92 49.16
C ARG A 582 -19.26 -8.66 50.46
N GLY A 583 -18.52 -8.02 51.37
CA GLY A 583 -18.16 -8.57 52.68
C GLY A 583 -19.23 -8.33 53.74
N ASN A 584 -20.08 -7.31 53.55
CA ASN A 584 -21.15 -6.97 54.47
C ASN A 584 -22.45 -6.52 53.75
N PRO A 585 -23.48 -7.40 53.64
CA PRO A 585 -24.71 -7.09 52.91
C PRO A 585 -25.61 -6.02 53.58
N THR A 586 -25.19 -5.47 54.73
CA THR A 586 -25.87 -4.34 55.40
C THR A 586 -25.16 -3.00 55.19
N GLU A 587 -23.99 -2.97 54.53
CA GLU A 587 -23.20 -1.76 54.23
C GLU A 587 -23.24 -1.40 52.74
N LEU A 588 -23.17 -0.10 52.45
CA LEU A 588 -23.03 0.37 51.07
C LEU A 588 -21.65 -0.03 50.57
N SER A 589 -21.55 -0.38 49.28
CA SER A 589 -20.23 -0.65 48.71
C SER A 589 -19.34 0.61 48.77
N PRO A 590 -18.01 0.48 48.93
CA PRO A 590 -17.11 1.62 48.94
C PRO A 590 -17.22 2.50 47.68
N ILE A 591 -17.52 1.89 46.52
CA ILE A 591 -17.70 2.61 45.26
C ILE A 591 -19.01 3.40 45.24
N PHE A 592 -20.11 2.83 45.73
CA PHE A 592 -21.40 3.52 45.80
C PHE A 592 -21.39 4.63 46.85
N GLU A 593 -20.69 4.43 47.98
CA GLU A 593 -20.43 5.48 48.97
C GLU A 593 -19.64 6.64 48.37
N ARG A 594 -18.60 6.33 47.58
CA ARG A 594 -17.80 7.35 46.91
C ARG A 594 -18.61 8.15 45.91
N ILE A 595 -19.41 7.48 45.08
CA ILE A 595 -20.32 8.13 44.12
C ILE A 595 -21.33 9.01 44.87
N SER A 596 -21.90 8.50 45.95
CA SER A 596 -22.86 9.24 46.79
C SER A 596 -22.25 10.50 47.41
N LYS A 597 -20.94 10.50 47.69
CA LYS A 597 -20.22 11.63 48.29
C LYS A 597 -19.71 12.63 47.25
N ASP A 598 -19.07 12.14 46.19
CA ASP A 598 -18.31 12.96 45.25
C ASP A 598 -19.13 13.35 44.01
N CYS A 599 -20.08 12.50 43.57
CA CYS A 599 -20.89 12.69 42.36
C CYS A 599 -22.41 12.44 42.62
N PRO A 600 -23.04 13.16 43.58
CA PRO A 600 -24.42 12.89 43.99
C PRO A 600 -25.48 13.11 42.91
N ASP A 601 -25.16 13.88 41.87
CA ASP A 601 -25.97 14.09 40.67
C ASP A 601 -26.17 12.82 39.84
N ARG A 602 -25.22 11.88 39.90
CA ARG A 602 -25.29 10.61 39.16
C ARG A 602 -26.12 9.55 39.88
N VAL A 603 -26.35 9.68 41.19
CA VAL A 603 -27.02 8.67 42.02
C VAL A 603 -28.43 8.37 41.51
N VAL A 604 -29.21 9.41 41.22
CA VAL A 604 -30.59 9.29 40.75
C VAL A 604 -30.65 8.56 39.41
N GLY A 605 -29.76 8.91 38.47
CA GLY A 605 -29.64 8.24 37.17
C GLY A 605 -29.19 6.79 37.29
N LEU A 606 -28.23 6.49 38.17
CA LEU A 606 -27.75 5.13 38.41
C LEU A 606 -28.83 4.22 39.00
N LEU A 607 -29.59 4.72 39.97
CA LEU A 607 -30.70 3.96 40.58
C LEU A 607 -31.79 3.64 39.57
N TRP A 608 -32.10 4.59 38.68
CA TRP A 608 -33.09 4.41 37.64
C TRP A 608 -32.62 3.45 36.55
N ALA A 609 -31.41 3.67 36.00
CA ALA A 609 -30.89 2.91 34.86
C ALA A 609 -30.67 1.42 35.16
N HIS A 610 -30.39 1.07 36.43
CA HIS A 610 -30.06 -0.29 36.85
C HIS A 610 -31.01 -0.85 37.93
N TRP A 611 -32.22 -0.29 38.03
CA TRP A 611 -33.18 -0.63 39.09
C TRP A 611 -33.49 -2.13 39.19
N CYS A 612 -33.69 -2.82 38.05
CA CYS A 612 -34.02 -4.25 38.03
C CYS A 612 -32.97 -5.11 38.73
N GLU A 613 -31.70 -4.73 38.68
CA GLU A 613 -30.61 -5.45 39.34
C GLU A 613 -30.42 -5.01 40.79
N TYR A 614 -30.54 -3.71 41.07
CA TYR A 614 -30.45 -3.22 42.44
C TYR A 614 -31.56 -3.76 43.33
N ASN A 615 -32.80 -3.81 42.81
CA ASN A 615 -33.95 -4.31 43.54
C ASN A 615 -33.80 -5.78 43.98
N LYS A 616 -33.04 -6.60 43.25
CA LYS A 616 -32.79 -8.01 43.63
C LYS A 616 -31.91 -8.15 44.87
N GLN A 617 -31.05 -7.17 45.16
CA GLN A 617 -30.01 -7.27 46.19
C GLN A 617 -30.27 -6.32 47.37
N ILE A 618 -31.31 -5.51 47.32
CA ILE A 618 -31.53 -4.45 48.30
C ILE A 618 -32.14 -5.01 49.60
N SER A 619 -31.43 -4.81 50.71
CA SER A 619 -31.91 -5.11 52.07
C SER A 619 -32.44 -3.83 52.74
N GLU A 620 -33.27 -3.96 53.78
CA GLU A 620 -33.84 -2.81 54.50
C GLU A 620 -32.75 -1.84 55.06
N PRO A 621 -31.61 -2.29 55.61
CA PRO A 621 -30.52 -1.39 56.00
C PRO A 621 -29.92 -0.61 54.83
N ILE A 622 -29.75 -1.25 53.67
CA ILE A 622 -29.22 -0.61 52.47
C ILE A 622 -30.22 0.41 51.92
N ARG A 623 -31.50 0.04 51.88
CA ARG A 623 -32.59 0.95 51.49
C ARG A 623 -32.55 2.23 52.31
N GLN A 624 -32.43 2.14 53.63
CA GLN A 624 -32.35 3.30 54.51
C GLN A 624 -31.13 4.18 54.20
N LYS A 625 -29.97 3.57 53.97
CA LYS A 625 -28.74 4.30 53.61
C LYS A 625 -28.85 5.01 52.27
N VAL A 626 -29.40 4.35 51.24
CA VAL A 626 -29.64 4.97 49.92
C VAL A 626 -30.68 6.10 50.03
N SER A 627 -31.75 5.90 50.79
CA SER A 627 -32.76 6.92 51.11
C SER A 627 -32.18 8.16 51.79
N ASP A 628 -31.07 8.02 52.52
CA ASP A 628 -30.37 9.09 53.22
C ASP A 628 -29.28 9.79 52.38
N VAL A 629 -28.99 9.32 51.17
CA VAL A 629 -28.05 9.96 50.23
C VAL A 629 -28.57 11.33 49.84
N ARG A 630 -27.67 12.33 49.84
CA ARG A 630 -27.99 13.71 49.46
C ARG A 630 -27.86 13.89 47.96
N VAL A 631 -29.00 14.07 47.28
CA VAL A 631 -29.12 14.23 45.82
C VAL A 631 -29.45 15.68 45.46
N PRO A 632 -29.11 16.15 44.25
CA PRO A 632 -29.38 17.52 43.85
C PRO A 632 -30.86 17.80 43.64
N TYR A 633 -31.25 19.05 43.92
CA TYR A 633 -32.56 19.61 43.57
C TYR A 633 -32.37 20.90 42.77
N THR A 634 -33.41 21.28 42.02
CA THR A 634 -33.49 22.53 41.27
C THR A 634 -34.82 23.23 41.55
N THR A 635 -34.79 24.54 41.77
CA THR A 635 -35.97 25.42 41.93
C THR A 635 -36.27 26.16 40.63
N GLY A 636 -37.48 26.74 40.50
CA GLY A 636 -37.88 27.46 39.28
C GLY A 636 -37.05 28.71 38.95
N ASP A 637 -36.39 29.32 39.94
CA ASP A 637 -35.47 30.44 39.77
C ASP A 637 -34.03 30.02 39.40
N GLY A 638 -33.78 28.72 39.20
CA GLY A 638 -32.47 28.17 38.86
C GLY A 638 -31.55 27.93 40.07
N THR A 639 -32.01 28.18 41.29
CA THR A 639 -31.26 27.80 42.50
C THR A 639 -31.15 26.27 42.60
N SER A 640 -29.96 25.79 42.93
CA SER A 640 -29.71 24.36 43.13
C SER A 640 -29.09 24.10 44.50
N GLY A 641 -29.37 22.92 45.06
CA GLY A 641 -28.84 22.49 46.34
C GLY A 641 -28.90 20.98 46.47
N LYS A 642 -28.67 20.44 47.67
CA LYS A 642 -28.72 19.00 47.93
C LYS A 642 -29.65 18.68 49.11
N LEU A 643 -30.51 17.68 48.93
CA LEU A 643 -31.42 17.19 49.96
C LEU A 643 -31.42 15.65 49.98
N LYS A 644 -31.80 15.05 51.11
CA LYS A 644 -31.86 13.59 51.22
C LYS A 644 -32.87 13.05 50.23
N LEU A 645 -32.56 11.94 49.56
CA LEU A 645 -33.42 11.33 48.55
C LEU A 645 -34.85 11.11 49.07
N ARG A 646 -35.02 10.58 50.28
CA ARG A 646 -36.34 10.39 50.92
C ARG A 646 -37.14 11.66 51.22
N LEU A 647 -36.52 12.83 51.10
CA LEU A 647 -37.17 14.11 51.35
C LEU A 647 -37.37 14.90 50.05
N SER A 648 -37.17 14.25 48.91
CA SER A 648 -37.29 14.86 47.58
C SER A 648 -38.66 14.65 46.97
N ASP A 649 -39.10 15.62 46.19
CA ASP A 649 -40.34 15.57 45.42
C ASP A 649 -40.02 15.49 43.92
N LEU A 650 -40.68 14.59 43.19
CA LEU A 650 -40.54 14.52 41.74
C LEU A 650 -41.10 15.79 41.06
N PRO A 651 -40.50 16.28 39.97
CA PRO A 651 -40.97 17.44 39.21
C PRO A 651 -42.23 17.15 38.36
N LEU A 652 -43.24 16.48 38.94
CA LEU A 652 -44.48 16.08 38.26
C LEU A 652 -45.41 17.28 38.02
N PRO A 653 -46.18 17.30 36.91
CA PRO A 653 -47.09 18.40 36.60
C PRO A 653 -48.08 18.73 37.71
N ALA A 654 -48.62 17.72 38.40
CA ALA A 654 -49.57 17.92 39.50
C ALA A 654 -48.95 18.64 40.71
N LEU A 655 -47.71 18.29 41.07
CA LEU A 655 -46.96 18.92 42.16
C LEU A 655 -46.52 20.33 41.79
N LYS A 656 -46.03 20.53 40.56
CA LYS A 656 -45.66 21.86 40.04
C LYS A 656 -46.85 22.81 40.01
N LYS A 657 -48.00 22.37 39.50
CA LYS A 657 -49.24 23.14 39.48
C LYS A 657 -49.72 23.51 40.89
N ALA A 658 -49.55 22.61 41.85
CA ALA A 658 -49.85 22.91 43.25
C ALA A 658 -48.89 23.99 43.79
N CYS A 659 -47.58 23.89 43.55
CA CYS A 659 -46.62 24.94 43.92
C CYS A 659 -46.94 26.31 43.29
N GLU A 660 -47.33 26.34 42.02
CA GLU A 660 -47.79 27.55 41.32
C GLU A 660 -49.03 28.16 42.01
N SER A 661 -50.00 27.34 42.41
CA SER A 661 -51.19 27.82 43.14
C SER A 661 -50.86 28.44 44.51
N PHE A 662 -49.70 28.08 45.07
CA PHE A 662 -49.17 28.64 46.31
C PHE A 662 -48.11 29.74 46.09
N ALA A 663 -47.83 30.13 44.83
CA ALA A 663 -46.77 31.08 44.46
C ALA A 663 -45.38 30.69 44.97
N LEU A 664 -45.06 29.40 44.94
CA LEU A 664 -43.77 28.81 45.33
C LEU A 664 -42.98 28.26 44.14
N ASP A 665 -43.47 28.43 42.91
CA ASP A 665 -42.87 27.98 41.66
C ASP A 665 -41.39 28.38 41.53
N ALA A 666 -41.03 29.59 41.96
CA ALA A 666 -39.65 30.07 41.91
C ALA A 666 -38.71 29.38 42.92
N CYS A 667 -39.20 28.90 44.08
CA CYS A 667 -38.34 28.52 45.21
C CYS A 667 -38.52 27.09 45.75
N TYR A 668 -39.50 26.33 45.24
CA TYR A 668 -39.73 24.95 45.68
C TYR A 668 -38.70 23.98 45.08
N PRO A 669 -38.01 23.14 45.90
CA PRO A 669 -36.86 22.35 45.46
C PRO A 669 -37.26 20.98 44.89
N PHE A 670 -37.55 20.91 43.60
CA PHE A 670 -37.83 19.63 42.94
C PHE A 670 -36.55 18.82 42.70
N LEU A 671 -36.63 17.49 42.79
CA LEU A 671 -35.52 16.58 42.50
C LEU A 671 -34.98 16.82 41.07
N THR A 672 -33.67 16.99 40.94
CA THR A 672 -33.02 17.12 39.63
C THR A 672 -32.94 15.74 38.97
N LEU A 673 -33.60 15.57 37.83
CA LEU A 673 -33.54 14.33 37.04
C LEU A 673 -32.49 14.47 35.92
N PRO A 674 -31.74 13.41 35.59
CA PRO A 674 -30.77 13.42 34.49
C PRO A 674 -31.46 13.45 33.10
N GLY A 675 -31.03 14.36 32.22
CA GLY A 675 -31.46 14.50 30.81
C GLY A 675 -32.65 15.45 30.56
N GLU A 676 -33.00 15.70 29.28
CA GLU A 676 -34.18 16.51 28.85
C GLU A 676 -35.53 15.75 29.03
N VAL A 677 -35.68 14.99 30.11
CA VAL A 677 -36.93 14.25 30.42
C VAL A 677 -37.97 15.17 31.09
N ALA A 678 -37.73 16.48 31.09
CA ALA A 678 -38.66 17.50 31.52
C ALA A 678 -39.78 17.70 30.47
N GLY A 679 -40.66 16.71 30.30
CA GLY A 679 -41.86 16.95 29.50
C GLY A 679 -42.76 15.78 29.12
N ARG A 680 -42.28 14.54 29.02
CA ARG A 680 -43.14 13.43 28.58
C ARG A 680 -42.77 12.12 29.29
N ASP A 681 -43.74 11.63 30.05
CA ASP A 681 -43.78 10.35 30.76
C ASP A 681 -42.77 10.12 31.90
N LEU A 682 -43.16 10.54 33.11
CA LEU A 682 -42.41 10.32 34.36
C LEU A 682 -42.74 8.98 35.05
N THR A 683 -43.54 8.10 34.44
CA THR A 683 -43.90 6.77 35.01
C THR A 683 -42.68 5.87 35.23
N GLY A 684 -41.63 6.04 34.42
CA GLY A 684 -40.37 5.30 34.58
C GLY A 684 -39.63 5.57 35.89
N TRP A 685 -39.97 6.61 36.64
CA TRP A 685 -39.28 7.00 37.88
C TRP A 685 -39.95 6.47 39.16
N ASP A 686 -40.96 5.61 39.02
CA ASP A 686 -41.66 4.99 40.15
C ASP A 686 -40.73 4.22 41.10
N CYS A 687 -39.60 3.71 40.59
CA CYS A 687 -38.57 3.06 41.41
C CYS A 687 -38.05 3.94 42.55
N LEU A 688 -38.05 5.27 42.38
CA LEU A 688 -37.58 6.19 43.40
C LEU A 688 -38.52 6.28 44.62
N THR A 689 -39.80 5.96 44.45
CA THR A 689 -40.74 5.89 45.59
C THR A 689 -40.33 4.81 46.59
N PHE A 690 -39.62 3.77 46.14
CA PHE A 690 -39.03 2.77 47.01
C PHE A 690 -38.09 3.40 48.05
N PHE A 691 -37.43 4.50 47.70
CA PHE A 691 -36.51 5.24 48.58
C PHE A 691 -37.16 6.40 49.33
N GLY A 692 -38.48 6.56 49.24
CA GLY A 692 -39.23 7.63 49.90
C GLY A 692 -39.29 8.94 49.11
N VAL A 693 -38.94 8.95 47.82
CA VAL A 693 -39.20 10.10 46.95
C VAL A 693 -40.70 10.25 46.76
N ASN A 694 -41.21 11.46 46.98
CA ASN A 694 -42.63 11.73 46.88
C ASN A 694 -43.06 12.00 45.42
N LYS A 695 -44.21 11.44 45.04
CA LYS A 695 -44.83 11.61 43.72
C LYS A 695 -46.27 12.12 43.77
N GLU A 696 -46.83 12.34 44.96
CA GLU A 696 -48.25 12.66 45.17
C GLU A 696 -48.46 13.89 46.06
N LEU A 697 -49.65 14.49 45.96
CA LEU A 697 -50.09 15.57 46.87
C LEU A 697 -50.44 14.98 48.23
N ASN A 698 -49.44 14.76 49.07
CA ASN A 698 -49.59 14.16 50.39
C ASN A 698 -49.07 15.09 51.50
N LEU A 699 -49.17 14.64 52.76
CA LEU A 699 -48.75 15.41 53.93
C LEU A 699 -47.31 15.94 53.81
N GLN A 700 -46.39 15.12 53.30
CA GLN A 700 -44.97 15.50 53.15
C GLN A 700 -44.83 16.70 52.21
N PHE A 701 -45.55 16.68 51.08
CA PHE A 701 -45.59 17.78 50.14
C PHE A 701 -46.11 19.08 50.78
N TYR A 702 -47.25 19.02 51.49
CA TYR A 702 -47.83 20.20 52.14
C TYR A 702 -47.00 20.73 53.32
N LEU A 703 -46.29 19.87 54.05
CA LEU A 703 -45.33 20.28 55.08
C LEU A 703 -44.13 21.03 54.47
N TRP A 704 -43.66 20.57 53.31
CA TRP A 704 -42.63 21.29 52.55
C TRP A 704 -43.14 22.64 52.05
N ILE A 705 -44.39 22.72 51.56
CA ILE A 705 -45.04 23.98 51.18
C ILE A 705 -45.01 24.96 52.37
N LEU A 706 -45.44 24.55 53.56
CA LEU A 706 -45.41 25.39 54.78
C LEU A 706 -43.99 25.80 55.20
N PHE A 707 -43.02 24.89 55.09
CA PHE A 707 -41.62 25.17 55.40
C PHE A 707 -41.02 26.24 54.47
N PHE A 708 -41.33 26.19 53.16
CA PHE A 708 -40.87 27.19 52.20
C PHE A 708 -41.67 28.50 52.28
N PHE A 709 -42.95 28.44 52.66
CA PHE A 709 -43.73 29.63 53.01
C PHE A 709 -43.09 30.47 54.12
N LYS A 710 -42.54 29.83 55.17
CA LYS A 710 -41.83 30.51 56.27
C LYS A 710 -40.64 31.37 55.82
N LYS A 711 -40.10 31.13 54.62
CA LYS A 711 -38.96 31.87 54.07
C LYS A 711 -39.34 33.10 53.23
N LEU A 712 -40.61 33.28 52.88
CA LEU A 712 -41.10 34.44 52.12
C LEU A 712 -41.33 35.65 53.06
N LYS A 713 -40.76 36.82 52.75
CA LYS A 713 -41.03 38.08 53.46
C LYS A 713 -42.07 38.90 52.70
N GLY A 714 -43.21 39.25 53.32
CA GLY A 714 -44.18 40.20 52.73
C GLY A 714 -45.63 40.03 53.20
N GLY A 715 -46.48 41.05 52.96
CA GLY A 715 -47.86 41.16 53.47
C GLY A 715 -48.94 40.29 52.79
N ALA A 716 -48.59 39.39 51.87
CA ALA A 716 -49.53 38.45 51.23
C ALA A 716 -49.66 37.11 51.99
N VAL A 717 -49.30 37.08 53.27
CA VAL A 717 -49.21 35.87 54.09
C VAL A 717 -50.58 35.40 54.61
N GLN A 718 -51.58 36.29 54.72
CA GLN A 718 -52.85 35.98 55.39
C GLN A 718 -53.84 35.21 54.50
N GLU A 719 -54.18 35.71 53.30
CA GLU A 719 -55.01 34.97 52.32
C GLU A 719 -54.40 33.61 51.92
N ARG A 720 -53.07 33.53 51.91
CA ARG A 720 -52.33 32.34 51.45
C ARG A 720 -52.16 31.30 52.55
N ALA A 721 -52.08 31.71 53.82
CA ALA A 721 -52.11 30.80 54.97
C ALA A 721 -53.50 30.16 55.17
N GLU A 722 -54.58 30.89 54.87
CA GLU A 722 -55.95 30.37 54.90
C GLU A 722 -56.18 29.27 53.85
N SER A 723 -55.63 29.43 52.65
CA SER A 723 -55.65 28.39 51.59
C SER A 723 -54.86 27.13 51.98
N CYS A 724 -53.69 27.31 52.62
CA CYS A 724 -52.91 26.19 53.19
C CYS A 724 -53.63 25.48 54.36
N GLN A 725 -54.34 26.22 55.22
CA GLN A 725 -55.15 25.64 56.30
C GLN A 725 -56.37 24.88 55.78
N SER A 726 -56.96 25.31 54.66
CA SER A 726 -58.03 24.57 53.99
C SER A 726 -57.53 23.25 53.40
N ALA A 727 -56.32 23.21 52.85
CA ALA A 727 -55.67 21.99 52.38
C ALA A 727 -55.25 21.03 53.52
N LEU A 728 -54.88 21.58 54.69
CA LEU A 728 -54.55 20.79 55.89
C LEU A 728 -55.76 20.08 56.52
N LYS A 729 -57.01 20.46 56.19
CA LYS A 729 -58.23 19.76 56.66
C LYS A 729 -58.31 18.29 56.24
N GLU A 730 -57.69 17.91 55.12
CA GLU A 730 -57.77 16.54 54.60
C GLU A 730 -56.74 15.59 55.23
N VAL A 731 -55.82 16.09 56.06
CA VAL A 731 -54.70 15.30 56.56
C VAL A 731 -54.81 15.09 58.06
N ARG A 732 -55.45 13.99 58.44
CA ARG A 732 -55.47 13.53 59.84
C ARG A 732 -54.07 13.07 60.24
N CYS A 733 -53.62 13.56 61.39
CA CYS A 733 -52.41 13.21 62.15
C CYS A 733 -51.20 14.12 61.91
N PHE A 734 -50.91 15.02 62.85
CA PHE A 734 -49.63 15.05 63.59
C PHE A 734 -49.65 16.06 64.73
N ASN A 735 -48.94 15.74 65.81
CA ASN A 735 -48.62 16.61 66.95
C ASN A 735 -47.10 16.54 67.23
N LYS A 736 -46.61 17.58 67.93
CA LYS A 736 -45.27 17.87 68.47
C LYS A 736 -44.34 18.66 67.55
N GLY A 737 -44.55 19.98 67.55
CA GLY A 737 -43.55 20.96 67.09
C GLY A 737 -44.09 22.24 66.44
N LEU A 738 -45.41 22.38 66.26
CA LEU A 738 -46.02 23.49 65.53
C LEU A 738 -46.48 24.61 66.47
N ASN A 739 -45.94 25.82 66.25
CA ASN A 739 -46.47 27.04 66.85
C ASN A 739 -47.76 27.45 66.13
N VAL A 740 -48.70 28.00 66.89
CA VAL A 740 -50.01 28.52 66.45
C VAL A 740 -49.84 29.95 65.97
N PHE A 741 -50.46 30.28 64.84
CA PHE A 741 -50.55 31.65 64.35
C PHE A 741 -51.47 32.47 65.26
N VAL A 742 -50.99 33.60 65.77
CA VAL A 742 -51.77 34.50 66.63
C VAL A 742 -51.71 35.91 66.05
N PRO A 743 -52.83 36.45 65.58
CA PRO A 743 -52.86 37.80 65.06
C PRO A 743 -52.88 38.81 66.23
N THR A 744 -51.97 39.78 66.20
CA THR A 744 -51.74 40.75 67.30
C THR A 744 -52.40 42.10 67.02
N SER A 745 -52.37 42.55 65.77
CA SER A 745 -53.05 43.74 65.24
C SER A 745 -53.28 43.59 63.73
N PRO A 746 -54.10 44.43 63.07
CA PRO A 746 -54.21 44.41 61.61
C PRO A 746 -52.81 44.55 60.98
N GLY A 747 -52.38 43.52 60.23
CA GLY A 747 -51.05 43.47 59.61
C GLY A 747 -49.88 43.02 60.51
N SER A 748 -50.11 42.62 61.77
CA SER A 748 -49.07 42.07 62.67
C SER A 748 -49.50 40.73 63.28
N PHE A 749 -48.56 39.79 63.39
CA PHE A 749 -48.81 38.46 63.94
C PHE A 749 -47.61 37.92 64.72
N SER A 750 -47.88 36.89 65.52
CA SER A 750 -46.90 36.15 66.32
C SER A 750 -47.17 34.64 66.22
N TRP A 751 -46.14 33.83 66.43
CA TRP A 751 -46.23 32.37 66.45
C TRP A 751 -45.97 31.87 67.86
N ASN A 752 -46.99 31.32 68.53
CA ASN A 752 -46.94 30.94 69.95
C ASN A 752 -47.15 29.44 70.14
N ALA A 753 -46.60 28.85 71.20
CA ALA A 753 -46.78 27.43 71.42
C ALA A 753 -48.25 27.12 71.75
N PRO A 754 -48.80 25.95 71.35
CA PRO A 754 -50.17 25.58 71.67
C PRO A 754 -50.48 25.63 73.18
N GLU A 755 -49.49 25.35 74.03
CA GLU A 755 -49.62 25.36 75.49
C GLU A 755 -49.74 26.77 76.09
N GLU A 756 -49.37 27.80 75.33
CA GLU A 756 -49.45 29.23 75.71
C GLU A 756 -50.79 29.86 75.29
N CYS A 757 -51.63 29.11 74.58
CA CYS A 757 -52.87 29.57 73.99
C CYS A 757 -54.11 28.93 74.64
N LEU A 758 -55.22 29.67 74.67
CA LEU A 758 -56.55 29.16 75.01
C LEU A 758 -57.51 29.54 73.88
N TRP A 759 -58.41 28.64 73.51
CA TRP A 759 -59.36 28.91 72.42
C TRP A 759 -60.40 29.95 72.83
N ASP A 760 -61.38 29.57 73.65
CA ASP A 760 -62.37 30.50 74.22
C ASP A 760 -61.94 30.94 75.63
N ALA A 761 -61.60 32.22 75.75
CA ALA A 761 -61.04 32.84 76.94
C ALA A 761 -61.36 34.33 77.00
N PRO A 762 -61.51 34.92 78.20
CA PRO A 762 -61.78 36.34 78.33
C PRO A 762 -60.69 37.20 77.66
N SER A 763 -61.10 38.19 76.88
CA SER A 763 -60.19 39.03 76.08
C SER A 763 -59.15 39.81 76.89
N TYR A 764 -59.39 40.00 78.20
CA TYR A 764 -58.52 40.72 79.13
C TYR A 764 -57.42 39.84 79.77
N MET A 765 -57.44 38.52 79.55
CA MET A 765 -56.48 37.57 80.13
C MET A 765 -55.05 37.80 79.61
N ARG A 766 -54.05 37.72 80.49
CA ARG A 766 -52.63 38.03 80.18
C ARG A 766 -51.65 36.88 80.43
N SER A 767 -52.04 35.87 81.19
CA SER A 767 -51.21 34.69 81.50
C SER A 767 -51.15 33.69 80.34
N LYS A 768 -52.23 33.58 79.55
CA LYS A 768 -52.33 32.79 78.31
C LYS A 768 -53.10 33.57 77.27
N ILE A 769 -52.88 33.26 76.00
CA ILE A 769 -53.38 34.05 74.86
C ILE A 769 -54.82 33.62 74.49
N PRO A 770 -55.82 34.53 74.53
CA PRO A 770 -57.21 34.23 74.16
C PRO A 770 -57.43 34.27 72.64
N LEU A 771 -57.35 33.13 71.96
CA LEU A 771 -57.34 33.07 70.49
C LEU A 771 -58.67 33.51 69.86
N LEU A 772 -59.81 33.00 70.32
CA LEU A 772 -61.12 33.31 69.72
C LEU A 772 -61.42 34.81 69.76
N ALA A 773 -61.07 35.48 70.86
CA ALA A 773 -61.21 36.92 71.00
C ALA A 773 -60.29 37.70 70.04
N ARG A 774 -59.07 37.22 69.80
CA ARG A 774 -58.10 37.85 68.87
C ARG A 774 -58.54 37.73 67.43
N TYR A 775 -58.99 36.55 67.01
CA TYR A 775 -59.49 36.35 65.66
C TYR A 775 -60.76 37.16 65.39
N ARG A 776 -61.72 37.19 66.32
CA ARG A 776 -62.93 38.01 66.20
C ARG A 776 -62.67 39.52 66.18
N SER A 777 -61.53 39.98 66.70
CA SER A 777 -61.17 41.41 66.66
C SER A 777 -60.62 41.88 65.31
N ILE A 778 -60.36 40.95 64.37
CA ILE A 778 -59.63 41.23 63.12
C ILE A 778 -60.40 40.71 61.89
N THR A 779 -61.36 39.80 62.06
CA THR A 779 -62.22 39.30 60.97
C THR A 779 -63.64 39.02 61.45
N ASP A 780 -64.62 39.36 60.59
CA ASP A 780 -66.05 39.06 60.75
C ASP A 780 -66.43 37.65 60.24
N ALA A 781 -65.47 36.90 59.71
CA ALA A 781 -65.69 35.54 59.21
C ALA A 781 -65.85 34.51 60.35
N SER A 782 -66.57 33.42 60.08
CA SER A 782 -66.74 32.33 61.05
C SER A 782 -65.40 31.62 61.29
N VAL A 783 -64.86 31.79 62.50
CA VAL A 783 -63.56 31.20 62.85
C VAL A 783 -63.74 29.70 63.14
N PRO A 784 -62.98 28.81 62.47
CA PRO A 784 -63.20 27.36 62.52
C PRO A 784 -62.81 26.78 63.89
N THR A 785 -63.79 26.69 64.79
CA THR A 785 -63.61 26.25 66.19
C THR A 785 -63.08 24.83 66.31
N GLU A 786 -63.56 23.92 65.46
CA GLU A 786 -63.17 22.50 65.44
C GLU A 786 -61.67 22.31 65.13
N PHE A 787 -61.07 23.18 64.31
CA PHE A 787 -59.64 23.10 64.00
C PHE A 787 -58.77 23.37 65.24
N PHE A 788 -59.06 24.42 66.01
CA PHE A 788 -58.26 24.76 67.18
C PHE A 788 -58.49 23.78 68.35
N GLN A 789 -59.73 23.35 68.57
CA GLN A 789 -60.08 22.51 69.71
C GLN A 789 -59.83 21.02 69.47
N GLU A 790 -60.18 20.50 68.29
CA GLU A 790 -60.11 19.06 68.01
C GLU A 790 -58.83 18.67 67.27
N THR A 791 -58.28 19.56 66.44
CA THR A 791 -57.08 19.27 65.63
C THR A 791 -55.79 19.70 66.34
N LEU A 792 -55.72 20.93 66.85
CA LEU A 792 -54.56 21.44 67.60
C LEU A 792 -54.62 21.15 69.11
N LEU A 793 -55.72 20.58 69.60
CA LEU A 793 -55.95 20.25 71.01
C LEU A 793 -55.86 21.45 71.96
N ILE A 794 -56.14 22.66 71.46
CA ILE A 794 -56.13 23.90 72.24
C ILE A 794 -57.48 24.02 72.94
N ARG A 795 -57.46 23.86 74.26
CA ARG A 795 -58.67 23.83 75.09
C ARG A 795 -59.22 25.24 75.39
N ASN A 796 -60.48 25.26 75.84
CA ASN A 796 -61.09 26.46 76.42
C ASN A 796 -60.55 26.73 77.84
N THR A 797 -60.84 27.94 78.32
CA THR A 797 -60.48 28.40 79.68
C THR A 797 -61.18 27.55 80.74
N THR A 798 -60.43 27.21 81.80
CA THR A 798 -60.96 26.50 82.98
C THR A 798 -60.83 27.37 84.23
N SER A 799 -61.51 26.98 85.33
CA SER A 799 -61.41 27.67 86.62
C SER A 799 -59.97 27.73 87.17
N THR A 800 -59.13 26.76 86.83
CA THR A 800 -57.71 26.73 87.19
C THR A 800 -56.91 27.81 86.47
N ASP A 801 -57.18 28.07 85.19
CA ASP A 801 -56.48 29.12 84.42
C ASP A 801 -56.86 30.52 84.91
N LEU A 802 -58.10 30.71 85.37
CA LEU A 802 -58.53 31.98 85.97
C LEU A 802 -57.87 32.22 87.33
N LEU A 803 -57.58 31.15 88.09
CA LEU A 803 -56.78 31.24 89.32
C LEU A 803 -55.30 31.54 89.02
N GLU A 804 -54.72 30.92 87.98
CA GLU A 804 -53.37 31.24 87.47
C GLU A 804 -53.28 32.70 87.01
N GLU A 805 -54.31 33.24 86.34
CA GLU A 805 -54.39 34.65 85.94
C GLU A 805 -54.41 35.58 87.15
N LEU A 806 -55.20 35.28 88.18
CA LEU A 806 -55.25 36.07 89.42
C LEU A 806 -53.90 36.04 90.15
N GLU A 807 -53.20 34.91 90.16
CA GLU A 807 -51.84 34.80 90.72
C GLU A 807 -50.80 35.54 89.87
N PHE A 808 -50.92 35.48 88.55
CA PHE A 808 -50.08 36.21 87.58
C PHE A 808 -50.23 37.73 87.75
N ILE A 809 -51.46 38.21 87.95
CA ILE A 809 -51.76 39.61 88.26
C ILE A 809 -51.24 39.97 89.67
N ARG A 810 -51.45 39.11 90.68
CA ARG A 810 -50.96 39.31 92.06
C ARG A 810 -49.44 39.43 92.13
N ARG A 811 -48.70 38.65 91.33
CA ARG A 811 -47.21 38.68 91.27
C ARG A 811 -46.65 39.89 90.51
N ARG A 812 -47.45 40.53 89.65
CA ARG A 812 -47.05 41.72 88.87
C ARG A 812 -47.57 43.04 89.43
N LEU A 813 -48.31 43.01 90.54
CA LEU A 813 -48.62 44.20 91.33
C LEU A 813 -47.51 44.45 92.37
N PRO A 814 -46.90 45.64 92.43
CA PRO A 814 -46.17 46.06 93.61
C PRO A 814 -47.17 46.31 94.75
N LEU A 815 -46.99 45.67 95.91
CA LEU A 815 -47.62 46.10 97.15
C LEU A 815 -46.61 46.91 97.98
N PRO A 816 -47.02 47.87 98.84
CA PRO A 816 -48.34 48.50 98.99
C PRO A 816 -48.27 50.04 98.95
N PHE A 817 -49.39 50.74 98.73
CA PHE A 817 -49.72 51.91 99.55
C PHE A 817 -51.23 52.18 99.50
N CYS A 818 -51.83 52.20 100.69
CA CYS A 818 -53.18 52.63 100.97
C CYS A 818 -53.39 54.10 100.57
N LEU A 819 -54.62 54.44 100.19
CA LEU A 819 -55.43 55.51 100.80
C LEU A 819 -56.84 55.51 100.15
N PHE A 820 -57.81 54.97 100.88
CA PHE A 820 -59.18 55.53 100.89
C PHE A 820 -59.11 56.98 101.45
N PRO A 821 -60.13 57.87 101.34
CA PRO A 821 -61.49 57.74 100.77
C PRO A 821 -61.96 58.95 99.92
N ARG A 822 -63.11 58.82 99.23
CA ARG A 822 -64.34 59.65 99.41
C ARG A 822 -65.32 59.52 98.23
N HIS A 823 -66.53 59.04 98.57
CA HIS A 823 -67.86 59.32 97.97
C HIS A 823 -68.12 58.78 96.54
N CYS A 824 -69.18 58.04 96.20
CA CYS A 824 -70.47 57.74 96.83
C CYS A 824 -71.03 56.36 96.40
N GLN A 825 -71.66 55.70 97.37
CA GLN A 825 -72.84 54.79 97.37
C GLN A 825 -73.41 54.36 95.99
N HIS A 826 -73.64 53.08 95.68
CA HIS A 826 -74.60 52.19 96.35
C HIS A 826 -74.38 50.67 96.05
N THR A 827 -74.48 49.88 97.13
CA THR A 827 -75.02 48.50 97.29
C THR A 827 -74.31 47.23 96.76
N CYS A 828 -74.07 46.33 97.73
CA CYS A 828 -73.41 45.04 97.76
C CYS A 828 -74.19 43.84 97.18
N LEU A 829 -73.46 42.74 96.92
CA LEU A 829 -73.63 41.32 97.36
C LEU A 829 -72.87 40.42 96.36
N GLY A 830 -72.11 39.36 96.65
CA GLY A 830 -71.83 38.55 97.84
C GLY A 830 -71.30 37.17 97.37
N ILE A 831 -70.06 36.88 97.73
CA ILE A 831 -69.23 35.64 97.81
C ILE A 831 -69.89 34.25 97.50
N THR A 832 -69.18 33.30 96.87
CA THR A 832 -68.67 32.00 97.44
C THR A 832 -68.13 30.98 96.39
N ILE A 833 -67.22 30.12 96.86
CA ILE A 833 -66.19 29.24 96.27
C ILE A 833 -66.68 27.78 96.07
N ALA A 834 -66.05 27.03 95.15
CA ALA A 834 -65.51 25.65 95.30
C ALA A 834 -65.85 24.62 94.19
N VAL A 835 -64.80 23.95 93.70
CA VAL A 835 -64.69 22.76 92.81
C VAL A 835 -64.73 21.50 93.73
N PRO A 836 -65.14 20.23 93.39
CA PRO A 836 -64.55 19.42 92.29
C PRO A 836 -65.27 18.13 91.74
N ARG A 837 -64.55 17.47 90.80
CA ARG A 837 -64.45 16.03 90.44
C ARG A 837 -65.21 15.43 89.22
N SER A 838 -64.43 14.61 88.49
CA SER A 838 -64.57 13.77 87.28
C SER A 838 -65.59 12.58 87.36
N PRO A 839 -65.73 11.59 86.41
CA PRO A 839 -65.02 11.30 85.13
C PRO A 839 -65.85 10.62 83.94
N LYS A 840 -65.14 10.29 82.83
CA LYS A 840 -65.21 9.09 81.91
C LYS A 840 -65.93 9.09 80.52
N ARG A 841 -65.09 8.83 79.48
CA ARG A 841 -65.07 7.79 78.40
C ARG A 841 -65.70 7.95 76.97
N ARG A 842 -64.82 7.69 75.96
CA ARG A 842 -64.94 6.95 74.64
C ARG A 842 -65.81 7.57 73.52
N THR A 843 -65.57 7.49 72.18
CA THR A 843 -64.52 7.02 71.24
C THR A 843 -64.95 7.29 69.76
N TYR A 844 -63.97 7.29 68.81
CA TYR A 844 -63.94 6.70 67.43
C TYR A 844 -64.32 7.51 66.14
N THR A 845 -63.28 7.68 65.27
CA THR A 845 -63.12 7.56 63.77
C THR A 845 -63.99 8.33 62.76
N ALA A 846 -63.42 9.07 61.79
CA ALA A 846 -62.89 8.71 60.43
C ALA A 846 -63.90 9.27 59.39
N ASP A 847 -63.62 9.76 58.19
CA ASP A 847 -62.43 9.98 57.36
C ASP A 847 -62.92 10.76 56.12
N THR A 848 -62.00 11.39 55.36
CA THR A 848 -61.98 11.50 53.86
C THR A 848 -63.16 12.12 53.10
N THR A 849 -63.05 12.84 51.99
CA THR A 849 -62.03 13.54 51.18
C THR A 849 -62.82 14.12 49.99
N SER A 850 -62.17 15.00 49.24
CA SER A 850 -62.09 15.01 47.77
C SER A 850 -62.91 16.08 47.02
N LEU A 851 -62.14 17.05 46.50
CA LEU A 851 -62.04 17.49 45.09
C LEU A 851 -63.36 17.79 44.35
N ALA A 852 -63.61 18.93 43.71
CA ALA A 852 -62.92 19.72 42.68
C ALA A 852 -64.10 20.47 41.98
N SER A 853 -64.03 21.61 41.28
CA SER A 853 -63.19 22.01 40.15
C SER A 853 -63.61 23.43 39.67
N GLN A 854 -62.63 24.22 39.20
CA GLN A 854 -62.66 25.15 38.04
C GLN A 854 -63.69 26.31 37.99
N LEU A 855 -63.25 27.57 38.19
CA LEU A 855 -62.89 28.63 37.20
C LEU A 855 -63.96 29.74 37.21
N PRO A 856 -63.67 31.00 36.77
CA PRO A 856 -62.45 31.55 36.17
C PRO A 856 -61.49 32.20 37.17
#